data_AF-A0A7C3EI72-F1
#
_entry.id   AF-A0A7C3EI72-F1
#
_cell.length_a   1.000
_cell.length_b   1.000
_cell.length_c   1.000
_cell.angle_alpha   90.00
_cell.angle_beta   90.00
_cell.angle_gamma   90.00
#
_symmetry.space_group_name_H-M   'P 1'
#
loop_
_entity.id
_entity.type
_entity.pdbx_description
1 polymer ?
#
loop_
_entity_poly.entity_id
_entity_poly.type
_entity_poly.pdbx_seq_one_letter_code
_entity_poly.pdbx_strand_id
1 'polypeptide(L)'
;MSLQETYHYTFGGRDIEVRKKPFDMVFLVNRENRAGKTFNEISDMAELLGLSVFFMSGPLGKEQADLFDNIVMQLAEQQGTYYGRKAHYASIGAAELQFRPERLSTEGKAKIARKLVDALLAKDHPWDPHELKIVLGVLESAQKPEIRQSERPGFSSSRDEDERSFRTASDKLAGQIVDLRAQGIERLRQQANFPAELDAALKKAFGSYSLNELLAGLESLSQTVSSKVDELSQEFESAKSDRNKQEERLKSELPVKRSDRIRRAVSTLIGGVRQNADNEAKFDRKELEAMLSTAGRLAWAEARKSWLDEIDTLVKSKIEKLQDVVRKLQHWVSRYQNEADKGQGPSTTGDDLPFTLTLPPPYLTTASTREENEHNYLEEIRKSGLAALLDDPVGRVEQVCEQYRGLSLSDWLTDVAGKPDHDPVRGAVERTLRELDQLATPAWDYQDAWVSNPRVTHREQVHILGLEKGKDDRSPLQQGGEFSRVFAGNIQQRNVLHVVPTNQPDRVYLYKIEASIPAFVLRNIEMYEERYQDLRTQRSFHVDRRLEPKLPELGPRPARDEAASVWTRARVLLLVRKQQGFYQCLAETINGGERWHRLGRTLAEAFDRFANSFFLFRELQYHVEEQERPRREEKPAEYRETVEKEIEKRGRWLEEIKRQAHPNGDQEAAERQRDAKVVQLELDALKKLQEELRKERSDDQDEFATLS
;
A
#
# COMPACT_ATOMS: atom_id res chain seq x y z
N MET A 1 -36.08 33.49 -4.09
CA MET A 1 -36.72 33.64 -2.76
C MET A 1 -35.87 34.58 -1.91
N SER A 2 -36.51 35.56 -1.26
CA SER A 2 -35.86 36.44 -0.28
C SER A 2 -36.11 35.93 1.15
N LEU A 3 -35.36 36.40 2.14
CA LEU A 3 -35.53 36.04 3.56
C LEU A 3 -36.86 36.53 4.18
N GLN A 4 -37.70 37.25 3.44
CA GLN A 4 -38.90 37.93 3.95
C GLN A 4 -40.23 37.30 3.50
N GLU A 5 -40.21 36.29 2.62
CA GLU A 5 -41.44 35.66 2.12
C GLU A 5 -41.91 34.57 3.08
N THR A 6 -42.95 34.86 3.87
CA THR A 6 -43.62 33.87 4.71
C THR A 6 -44.67 33.13 3.88
N TYR A 7 -44.57 31.80 3.81
CA TYR A 7 -45.51 30.96 3.08
C TYR A 7 -46.38 30.16 4.05
N HIS A 8 -47.68 30.11 3.78
CA HIS A 8 -48.63 29.24 4.48
C HIS A 8 -49.09 28.13 3.56
N TYR A 9 -49.09 26.89 4.01
CA TYR A 9 -49.74 25.78 3.30
C TYR A 9 -50.37 24.79 4.27
N THR A 10 -51.48 24.19 3.84
CA THR A 10 -52.20 23.21 4.65
C THR A 10 -51.69 21.80 4.33
N PHE A 11 -51.19 21.09 5.34
CA PHE A 11 -50.77 19.68 5.20
C PHE A 11 -51.37 18.85 6.34
N GLY A 12 -52.08 17.78 6.00
CA GLY A 12 -52.77 16.95 6.99
C GLY A 12 -53.82 17.71 7.83
N GLY A 13 -54.45 18.76 7.27
CA GLY A 13 -55.44 19.59 7.97
C GLY A 13 -54.85 20.63 8.93
N ARG A 14 -53.53 20.79 9.00
CA ARG A 14 -52.84 21.82 9.78
C ARG A 14 -52.29 22.89 8.86
N ASP A 15 -52.42 24.14 9.23
CA ASP A 15 -51.75 25.24 8.54
C ASP A 15 -50.29 25.32 9.00
N ILE A 16 -49.37 25.24 8.05
CA ILE A 16 -47.92 25.26 8.28
C ILE A 16 -47.39 26.60 7.77
N GLU A 17 -46.81 27.38 8.68
CA GLU A 17 -46.11 28.63 8.39
C GLU A 17 -44.62 28.37 8.14
N VAL A 18 -44.12 28.78 6.99
CA VAL A 18 -42.71 28.67 6.58
C VAL A 18 -42.11 30.07 6.55
N ARG A 19 -41.28 30.38 7.56
CA ARG A 19 -40.65 31.70 7.78
C ARG A 19 -39.25 31.85 7.17
N LYS A 20 -38.62 30.74 6.77
CA LYS A 20 -37.32 30.70 6.11
C LYS A 20 -37.45 29.82 4.87
N LYS A 21 -36.58 30.01 3.88
CA LYS A 21 -36.45 29.07 2.77
C LYS A 21 -36.27 27.64 3.32
N PRO A 22 -36.92 26.64 2.71
CA PRO A 22 -36.80 25.26 3.17
C PRO A 22 -35.37 24.71 2.99
N PHE A 23 -34.61 25.26 2.05
CA PHE A 23 -33.21 24.92 1.79
C PHE A 23 -32.42 26.18 1.43
N ASP A 24 -31.17 26.25 1.89
CA ASP A 24 -30.23 27.32 1.54
C ASP A 24 -29.51 27.01 0.21
N MET A 25 -29.20 25.72 -0.04
CA MET A 25 -28.63 25.18 -1.28
C MET A 25 -29.24 23.80 -1.61
N VAL A 26 -29.21 23.42 -2.88
CA VAL A 26 -29.67 22.10 -3.38
C VAL A 26 -28.52 21.39 -4.07
N PHE A 27 -28.21 20.17 -3.63
CA PHE A 27 -27.18 19.33 -4.26
C PHE A 27 -27.78 18.52 -5.40
N LEU A 28 -27.18 18.65 -6.58
CA LEU A 28 -27.51 17.87 -7.76
C LEU A 28 -26.38 16.90 -8.05
N VAL A 29 -26.75 15.63 -8.23
CA VAL A 29 -25.82 14.54 -8.52
C VAL A 29 -26.28 13.88 -9.81
N ASN A 30 -25.40 13.86 -10.80
CA ASN A 30 -25.57 13.23 -12.09
C ASN A 30 -24.84 11.88 -12.11
N ARG A 31 -25.16 11.04 -13.08
CA ARG A 31 -24.48 9.76 -13.33
C ARG A 31 -23.06 9.91 -13.88
N GLU A 32 -22.60 11.12 -14.12
CA GLU A 32 -21.28 11.40 -14.68
C GLU A 32 -20.69 12.62 -13.97
N ASN A 33 -19.40 12.54 -13.64
CA ASN A 33 -18.67 13.65 -13.04
C ASN A 33 -17.84 14.42 -14.07
N ARG A 34 -17.30 15.59 -13.68
CA ARG A 34 -16.47 16.43 -14.57
C ARG A 34 -15.17 15.78 -15.03
N ALA A 35 -14.75 14.66 -14.43
CA ALA A 35 -13.60 13.87 -14.86
C ALA A 35 -13.96 12.78 -15.89
N GLY A 36 -15.24 12.70 -16.31
CA GLY A 36 -15.73 11.70 -17.26
C GLY A 36 -15.97 10.31 -16.67
N LYS A 37 -15.94 10.17 -15.34
CA LYS A 37 -16.29 8.89 -14.67
C LYS A 37 -17.82 8.76 -14.66
N THR A 38 -18.31 7.60 -15.08
CA THR A 38 -19.74 7.29 -15.14
C THR A 38 -20.14 6.29 -14.06
N PHE A 39 -21.28 6.55 -13.42
CA PHE A 39 -21.88 5.78 -12.34
C PHE A 39 -23.14 5.12 -12.91
N ASN A 40 -23.01 3.87 -13.31
CA ASN A 40 -24.06 3.18 -14.07
C ASN A 40 -24.93 2.28 -13.18
N GLU A 41 -24.45 1.95 -11.98
CA GLU A 41 -25.15 1.10 -11.03
C GLU A 41 -25.77 1.92 -9.89
N ILE A 42 -26.86 1.40 -9.31
CA ILE A 42 -27.50 2.03 -8.14
C ILE A 42 -26.55 2.00 -6.93
N SER A 43 -25.71 0.97 -6.82
CA SER A 43 -24.69 0.85 -5.78
C SER A 43 -23.72 2.02 -5.79
N ASP A 44 -23.30 2.46 -6.98
CA ASP A 44 -22.35 3.57 -7.15
C ASP A 44 -22.96 4.86 -6.58
N MET A 45 -24.19 5.16 -6.98
CA MET A 45 -24.92 6.34 -6.48
C MET A 45 -25.18 6.26 -4.97
N ALA A 46 -25.52 5.07 -4.45
CA ALA A 46 -25.74 4.86 -3.03
C ALA A 46 -24.45 5.07 -2.21
N GLU A 47 -23.30 4.62 -2.72
CA GLU A 47 -22.00 4.83 -2.06
C GLU A 47 -21.58 6.30 -2.07
N LEU A 48 -21.68 6.99 -3.21
CA LEU A 48 -21.38 8.42 -3.32
C LEU A 48 -22.22 9.23 -2.32
N LEU A 49 -23.53 8.96 -2.27
CA LEU A 49 -24.44 9.61 -1.32
C LEU A 49 -24.11 9.22 0.13
N GLY A 50 -23.80 7.95 0.38
CA GLY A 50 -23.42 7.44 1.70
C GLY A 50 -22.17 8.11 2.25
N LEU A 51 -21.09 8.15 1.46
CA LEU A 51 -19.85 8.85 1.77
C LEU A 51 -20.10 10.34 2.02
N SER A 52 -20.88 10.98 1.14
CA SER A 52 -21.23 12.39 1.28
C SER A 52 -21.97 12.69 2.59
N VAL A 53 -22.97 11.88 2.94
CA VAL A 53 -23.72 12.01 4.19
C VAL A 53 -22.83 11.73 5.41
N PHE A 54 -21.94 10.74 5.32
CA PHE A 54 -20.95 10.45 6.35
C PHE A 54 -20.02 11.64 6.59
N PHE A 55 -19.54 12.31 5.55
CA PHE A 55 -18.72 13.52 5.70
C PHE A 55 -19.50 14.68 6.32
N MET A 56 -20.73 14.91 5.85
CA MET A 56 -21.60 15.96 6.37
C MET A 56 -21.99 15.77 7.84
N SER A 57 -22.17 14.53 8.29
CA SER A 57 -22.60 14.21 9.66
C SER A 57 -21.45 13.84 10.60
N GLY A 58 -20.28 13.51 10.06
CA GLY A 58 -19.15 12.93 10.78
C GLY A 58 -18.00 13.91 11.03
N PRO A 59 -16.73 13.46 10.92
CA PRO A 59 -15.56 14.20 11.41
C PRO A 59 -15.30 15.53 10.69
N LEU A 60 -15.84 15.71 9.49
CA LEU A 60 -15.68 16.93 8.68
C LEU A 60 -16.82 17.95 8.88
N GLY A 61 -17.93 17.55 9.52
CA GLY A 61 -19.20 18.28 9.45
C GLY A 61 -19.18 19.71 9.99
N LYS A 62 -18.42 19.98 11.06
CA LYS A 62 -18.36 21.34 11.65
C LYS A 62 -17.55 22.31 10.79
N GLU A 63 -16.36 21.92 10.35
CA GLU A 63 -15.51 22.75 9.49
C GLU A 63 -16.13 22.94 8.11
N GLN A 64 -16.80 21.90 7.60
CA GLN A 64 -17.58 21.96 6.38
C GLN A 64 -18.78 22.92 6.51
N ALA A 65 -19.50 22.91 7.64
CA ALA A 65 -20.61 23.84 7.87
C ALA A 65 -20.14 25.30 7.87
N ASP A 66 -19.02 25.60 8.53
CA ASP A 66 -18.44 26.95 8.53
C ASP A 66 -18.00 27.39 7.12
N LEU A 67 -17.42 26.48 6.32
CA LEU A 67 -17.08 26.75 4.92
C LEU A 67 -18.34 26.96 4.06
N PHE A 68 -19.38 26.17 4.28
CA PHE A 68 -20.65 26.31 3.58
C PHE A 68 -21.39 27.58 3.95
N ASP A 69 -21.39 27.99 5.21
CA ASP A 69 -22.04 29.24 5.64
C ASP A 69 -21.39 30.45 4.94
N ASN A 70 -20.06 30.41 4.76
CA ASN A 70 -19.33 31.42 4.00
C ASN A 70 -19.72 31.40 2.51
N ILE A 71 -19.78 30.22 1.89
CA ILE A 71 -20.22 30.02 0.49
C ILE A 71 -21.67 30.52 0.29
N VAL A 72 -22.60 30.13 1.17
CA VAL A 72 -24.01 30.55 1.11
C VAL A 72 -24.12 32.07 1.22
N MET A 73 -23.42 32.68 2.18
CA MET A 73 -23.41 34.14 2.36
C MET A 73 -22.81 34.86 1.13
N GLN A 74 -21.69 34.37 0.60
CA GLN A 74 -21.04 35.00 -0.56
C GLN A 74 -21.91 34.89 -1.82
N LEU A 75 -22.54 33.75 -2.07
CA LEU A 75 -23.18 33.45 -3.35
C LEU A 75 -24.67 33.75 -3.41
N ALA A 76 -25.41 33.49 -2.33
CA ALA A 76 -26.85 33.75 -2.30
C ALA A 76 -27.16 35.22 -2.01
N GLU A 77 -26.22 35.95 -1.40
CA GLU A 77 -26.46 37.26 -0.79
C GLU A 77 -25.51 38.38 -1.26
N GLN A 78 -24.23 38.13 -1.56
CA GLN A 78 -23.23 39.21 -1.81
C GLN A 78 -22.72 39.36 -3.26
N GLN A 79 -22.40 38.27 -3.99
CA GLN A 79 -21.61 38.36 -5.24
C GLN A 79 -22.40 38.38 -6.57
N GLY A 80 -23.73 38.43 -6.50
CA GLY A 80 -24.56 38.86 -7.63
C GLY A 80 -25.20 37.76 -8.47
N THR A 81 -26.20 38.17 -9.24
CA THR A 81 -27.01 37.29 -10.08
C THR A 81 -26.32 37.00 -11.42
N TYR A 82 -26.31 35.74 -11.85
CA TYR A 82 -25.92 35.31 -13.20
C TYR A 82 -27.09 35.56 -14.15
N TYR A 83 -26.97 36.53 -15.05
CA TYR A 83 -28.07 36.93 -15.94
C TYR A 83 -29.38 37.21 -15.19
N GLY A 84 -29.31 37.82 -14.00
CA GLY A 84 -30.50 38.07 -13.16
C GLY A 84 -31.01 36.86 -12.38
N ARG A 85 -30.36 35.70 -12.47
CA ARG A 85 -30.68 34.48 -11.71
C ARG A 85 -29.70 34.23 -10.56
N LYS A 86 -30.22 33.70 -9.46
CA LYS A 86 -29.42 33.34 -8.28
C LYS A 86 -28.82 31.94 -8.45
N ALA A 87 -27.64 31.74 -7.89
CA ALA A 87 -27.01 30.43 -7.80
C ALA A 87 -27.49 29.72 -6.51
N HIS A 88 -28.22 28.62 -6.67
CA HIS A 88 -28.76 27.84 -5.57
C HIS A 88 -28.39 26.35 -5.65
N TYR A 89 -27.69 25.95 -6.72
CA TYR A 89 -27.34 24.57 -6.98
C TYR A 89 -25.84 24.34 -6.78
N ALA A 90 -25.53 23.21 -6.16
CA ALA A 90 -24.18 22.70 -5.94
C ALA A 90 -24.09 21.24 -6.34
N SER A 91 -22.87 20.74 -6.44
CA SER A 91 -22.61 19.30 -6.49
C SER A 91 -21.43 18.96 -5.61
N ILE A 92 -21.29 17.67 -5.39
CA ILE A 92 -20.34 17.06 -4.49
C ILE A 92 -19.72 15.85 -5.15
N GLY A 93 -18.49 15.58 -4.77
CA GLY A 93 -17.78 14.35 -5.07
C GLY A 93 -17.04 13.90 -3.82
N ALA A 94 -16.96 12.60 -3.65
CA ALA A 94 -16.39 11.98 -2.47
C ALA A 94 -15.63 10.73 -2.89
N ALA A 95 -14.44 10.53 -2.34
CA ALA A 95 -13.70 9.29 -2.50
C ALA A 95 -12.91 8.97 -1.23
N GLU A 96 -12.67 7.69 -1.03
CA GLU A 96 -11.93 7.13 0.09
C GLU A 96 -10.68 6.41 -0.41
N LEU A 97 -9.61 6.52 0.37
CA LEU A 97 -8.38 5.77 0.20
C LEU A 97 -8.13 4.96 1.47
N GLN A 98 -8.16 3.64 1.38
CA GLN A 98 -7.90 2.72 2.48
C GLN A 98 -6.47 2.23 2.43
N PHE A 99 -5.79 2.25 3.58
CA PHE A 99 -4.48 1.66 3.75
C PHE A 99 -4.62 0.27 4.39
N ARG A 100 -4.15 -0.75 3.69
CA ARG A 100 -4.15 -2.16 4.12
C ARG A 100 -2.70 -2.62 4.38
N PRO A 101 -2.15 -2.36 5.59
CA PRO A 101 -0.75 -2.64 5.91
C PRO A 101 -0.43 -4.13 6.07
N GLU A 102 -1.42 -5.02 6.14
CA GLU A 102 -1.26 -6.45 6.44
C GLU A 102 -0.29 -7.10 5.45
N ARG A 103 -0.45 -6.74 4.17
CA ARG A 103 0.42 -7.22 3.09
C ARG A 103 1.84 -6.69 3.24
N LEU A 104 2.00 -5.40 3.52
CA LEU A 104 3.32 -4.77 3.72
C LEU A 104 4.05 -5.37 4.92
N SER A 105 3.31 -5.66 6.00
CA SER A 105 3.83 -6.31 7.20
C SER A 105 4.33 -7.72 6.89
N THR A 106 3.56 -8.50 6.14
CA THR A 106 3.93 -9.85 5.74
C THR A 106 5.17 -9.85 4.82
N GLU A 107 5.18 -8.99 3.80
CA GLU A 107 6.33 -8.81 2.90
C GLU A 107 7.60 -8.36 3.67
N GLY A 108 7.45 -7.42 4.60
CA GLY A 108 8.54 -6.92 5.44
C GLY A 108 9.14 -8.01 6.34
N LYS A 109 8.28 -8.72 7.07
CA LYS A 109 8.68 -9.85 7.93
C LYS A 109 9.40 -10.94 7.13
N ALA A 110 8.93 -11.26 5.92
CA ALA A 110 9.57 -12.25 5.05
C ALA A 110 10.97 -11.82 4.59
N LYS A 111 11.16 -10.55 4.24
CA LYS A 111 12.48 -10.01 3.90
C LYS A 111 13.43 -10.06 5.09
N ILE A 112 12.97 -9.70 6.29
CA ILE A 112 13.76 -9.75 7.52
C ILE A 112 14.16 -11.20 7.86
N ALA A 113 13.19 -12.11 7.86
CA ALA A 113 13.41 -13.53 8.13
C ALA A 113 14.50 -14.10 7.21
N ARG A 114 14.43 -13.78 5.91
CA ARG A 114 15.44 -14.21 4.94
C ARG A 114 16.82 -13.64 5.25
N LYS A 115 16.95 -12.32 5.33
CA LYS A 115 18.23 -11.64 5.60
C LYS A 115 18.87 -12.14 6.89
N LEU A 116 18.06 -12.31 7.93
CA LEU A 116 18.49 -12.79 9.23
C LEU A 116 19.01 -14.23 9.18
N VAL A 117 18.29 -15.14 8.52
CA VAL A 117 18.74 -16.53 8.38
C VAL A 117 19.94 -16.63 7.46
N ASP A 118 19.99 -15.86 6.37
CA ASP A 118 21.17 -15.79 5.50
C ASP A 118 22.41 -15.35 6.30
N ALA A 119 22.27 -14.35 7.18
CA ALA A 119 23.36 -13.90 8.06
C ALA A 119 23.74 -14.94 9.15
N LEU A 120 22.77 -15.62 9.77
CA LEU A 120 23.03 -16.70 10.72
C LEU A 120 23.71 -17.92 10.09
N LEU A 121 23.55 -18.09 8.77
CA LEU A 121 24.07 -19.21 7.99
C LEU A 121 25.22 -18.81 7.04
N ALA A 122 25.79 -17.61 7.21
CA ALA A 122 26.92 -17.14 6.42
C ALA A 122 28.13 -18.10 6.49
N LYS A 123 29.03 -18.05 5.50
CA LYS A 123 30.18 -18.98 5.41
C LYS A 123 31.48 -18.22 5.13
N ASP A 124 31.71 -17.13 5.85
CA ASP A 124 32.77 -16.19 5.50
C ASP A 124 34.12 -16.69 6.03
N HIS A 125 34.22 -16.98 7.33
CA HIS A 125 35.43 -17.51 7.95
C HIS A 125 35.14 -18.59 9.02
N PRO A 126 35.74 -19.80 8.93
CA PRO A 126 35.57 -20.82 9.97
C PRO A 126 36.08 -20.34 11.34
N TRP A 127 35.38 -20.70 12.41
CA TRP A 127 35.87 -20.52 13.77
C TRP A 127 37.03 -21.49 14.06
N ASP A 128 38.17 -21.02 14.58
CA ASP A 128 39.25 -21.89 15.04
C ASP A 128 39.14 -22.18 16.55
N PRO A 129 38.86 -23.42 16.96
CA PRO A 129 38.73 -23.81 18.36
C PRO A 129 40.11 -24.02 19.03
N HIS A 130 41.01 -23.05 18.93
CA HIS A 130 42.38 -23.15 19.47
C HIS A 130 42.40 -23.39 20.98
N GLU A 131 41.53 -22.72 21.73
CA GLU A 131 41.36 -22.88 23.18
C GLU A 131 41.07 -24.35 23.55
N LEU A 132 40.24 -25.05 22.77
CA LEU A 132 39.88 -26.46 23.01
C LEU A 132 41.01 -27.42 22.61
N LYS A 133 41.80 -27.08 21.59
CA LYS A 133 43.01 -27.84 21.22
C LYS A 133 44.06 -27.80 22.34
N ILE A 134 44.17 -26.67 23.06
CA ILE A 134 45.04 -26.55 24.24
C ILE A 134 44.54 -27.47 25.37
N VAL A 135 43.22 -27.49 25.64
CA VAL A 135 42.64 -28.36 26.67
C VAL A 135 42.92 -29.86 26.39
N LEU A 136 42.92 -30.27 25.11
CA LEU A 136 43.30 -31.63 24.71
C LEU A 136 44.78 -31.96 24.99
N GLY A 137 45.64 -30.97 25.26
CA GLY A 137 47.03 -31.17 25.69
C GLY A 137 47.15 -31.85 27.07
N VAL A 138 46.06 -31.97 27.83
CA VAL A 138 46.00 -32.77 29.07
C VAL A 138 46.32 -34.24 28.81
N LEU A 139 46.06 -34.77 27.62
CA LEU A 139 46.39 -36.15 27.23
C LEU A 139 47.89 -36.48 27.35
N GLU A 140 48.74 -35.48 27.14
CA GLU A 140 50.20 -35.61 27.13
C GLU A 140 50.82 -35.17 28.47
N SER A 141 50.17 -34.24 29.17
CA SER A 141 50.70 -33.64 30.41
C SER A 141 50.17 -34.27 31.71
N ALA A 142 49.06 -35.02 31.66
CA ALA A 142 48.49 -35.67 32.84
C ALA A 142 49.40 -36.78 33.39
N GLN A 143 49.56 -36.80 34.72
CA GLN A 143 50.34 -37.83 35.39
C GLN A 143 49.62 -39.19 35.35
N LYS A 144 50.36 -40.23 34.96
CA LYS A 144 49.91 -41.62 34.97
C LYS A 144 49.61 -42.10 36.41
N PRO A 145 48.48 -42.81 36.67
CA PRO A 145 48.21 -43.43 37.97
C PRO A 145 49.22 -44.55 38.30
N GLU A 146 49.65 -44.64 39.56
CA GLU A 146 50.61 -45.65 40.04
C GLU A 146 49.97 -46.63 41.03
N ILE A 147 50.40 -47.90 40.98
CA ILE A 147 49.97 -48.93 41.92
C ILE A 147 50.67 -48.71 43.27
N ARG A 148 49.87 -48.56 44.33
CA ARG A 148 50.36 -48.39 45.71
C ARG A 148 51.20 -49.59 46.13
N GLN A 149 52.27 -49.34 46.86
CA GLN A 149 53.19 -50.40 47.30
C GLN A 149 52.49 -51.49 48.12
N SER A 150 51.49 -51.13 48.92
CA SER A 150 50.68 -52.05 49.75
C SER A 150 49.77 -52.99 48.95
N GLU A 151 49.52 -52.69 47.67
CA GLU A 151 48.57 -53.42 46.82
C GLU A 151 49.29 -54.30 45.80
N ARG A 152 50.63 -54.28 45.77
CA ARG A 152 51.41 -55.06 44.81
C ARG A 152 51.27 -56.57 45.08
N PRO A 153 51.11 -57.41 44.04
CA PRO A 153 51.13 -58.85 44.21
C PRO A 153 52.50 -59.35 44.72
N GLY A 154 52.52 -60.54 45.33
CA GLY A 154 53.77 -61.20 45.71
C GLY A 154 54.47 -61.83 44.50
N PHE A 155 55.79 -62.00 44.60
CA PHE A 155 56.62 -62.76 43.66
C PHE A 155 57.06 -64.08 44.31
N SER A 156 57.60 -65.01 43.53
CA SER A 156 57.99 -66.33 44.02
C SER A 156 59.35 -66.33 44.70
N SER A 157 59.49 -67.15 45.74
CA SER A 157 60.79 -67.43 46.36
C SER A 157 61.48 -68.67 45.79
N SER A 158 60.73 -69.53 45.08
CA SER A 158 61.20 -70.79 44.49
C SER A 158 60.37 -71.22 43.27
N ARG A 159 60.91 -72.17 42.50
CA ARG A 159 60.31 -72.70 41.26
C ARG A 159 58.96 -73.43 41.47
N ASP A 160 58.72 -73.98 42.66
CA ASP A 160 57.48 -74.68 43.01
C ASP A 160 56.31 -73.70 43.28
N GLU A 161 56.61 -72.44 43.61
CA GLU A 161 55.63 -71.39 43.89
C GLU A 161 55.24 -70.58 42.64
N ASP A 162 56.03 -70.67 41.56
CA ASP A 162 55.91 -69.86 40.35
C ASP A 162 54.51 -69.89 39.71
N GLU A 163 53.92 -71.07 39.53
CA GLU A 163 52.58 -71.19 38.91
C GLU A 163 51.48 -70.51 39.77
N ARG A 164 51.58 -70.63 41.10
CA ARG A 164 50.60 -70.06 42.04
C ARG A 164 50.76 -68.55 42.18
N SER A 165 51.99 -68.08 42.34
CA SER A 165 52.34 -66.66 42.46
C SER A 165 51.99 -65.91 41.17
N PHE A 166 52.31 -66.47 40.01
CA PHE A 166 51.96 -65.88 38.71
C PHE A 166 50.44 -65.77 38.51
N ARG A 167 49.66 -66.84 38.79
CA ARG A 167 48.19 -66.77 38.68
C ARG A 167 47.59 -65.71 39.59
N THR A 168 48.02 -65.70 40.86
CA THR A 168 47.56 -64.71 41.84
C THR A 168 47.92 -63.28 41.42
N ALA A 169 49.13 -63.09 40.87
CA ALA A 169 49.57 -61.80 40.37
C ALA A 169 48.77 -61.36 39.13
N SER A 170 48.54 -62.25 38.17
CA SER A 170 47.76 -61.98 36.97
C SER A 170 46.30 -61.61 37.28
N ASP A 171 45.65 -62.34 38.19
CA ASP A 171 44.27 -62.06 38.61
C ASP A 171 44.16 -60.70 39.34
N LYS A 172 45.09 -60.42 40.28
CA LYS A 172 45.14 -59.12 40.97
C LYS A 172 45.43 -57.97 39.99
N LEU A 173 46.33 -58.17 39.03
CA LEU A 173 46.65 -57.16 38.04
C LEU A 173 45.51 -56.88 37.07
N ALA A 174 44.68 -57.90 36.76
CA ALA A 174 43.48 -57.70 35.96
C ALA A 174 42.50 -56.74 36.65
N GLY A 175 42.28 -56.90 37.97
CA GLY A 175 41.47 -55.97 38.76
C GLY A 175 42.10 -54.57 38.84
N GLN A 176 43.42 -54.49 39.08
CA GLN A 176 44.13 -53.22 39.17
C GLN A 176 44.14 -52.43 37.86
N ILE A 177 44.11 -53.09 36.69
CA ILE A 177 43.99 -52.39 35.40
C ILE A 177 42.67 -51.63 35.34
N VAL A 178 41.56 -52.23 35.77
CA VAL A 178 40.25 -51.58 35.80
C VAL A 178 40.27 -50.37 36.72
N ASP A 179 40.84 -50.51 37.92
CA ASP A 179 40.94 -49.42 38.90
C ASP A 179 41.83 -48.26 38.41
N LEU A 180 43.02 -48.58 37.86
CA LEU A 180 43.93 -47.58 37.30
C LEU A 180 43.32 -46.87 36.09
N ARG A 181 42.57 -47.59 35.25
CA ARG A 181 41.83 -47.00 34.15
C ARG A 181 40.80 -45.99 34.65
N ALA A 182 39.99 -46.37 35.64
CA ALA A 182 38.96 -45.49 36.21
C ALA A 182 39.58 -44.23 36.85
N GLN A 183 40.67 -44.39 37.61
CA GLN A 183 41.42 -43.27 38.18
C GLN A 183 42.03 -42.36 37.11
N GLY A 184 42.54 -42.94 36.03
CA GLY A 184 43.07 -42.20 34.89
C GLY A 184 42.01 -41.35 34.19
N ILE A 185 40.83 -41.92 33.91
CA ILE A 185 39.70 -41.20 33.31
C ILE A 185 39.25 -40.04 34.20
N GLU A 186 39.08 -40.28 35.50
CA GLU A 186 38.64 -39.25 36.44
C GLU A 186 39.64 -38.10 36.55
N ARG A 187 40.95 -38.41 36.54
CA ARG A 187 42.01 -37.40 36.54
C ARG A 187 41.96 -36.53 35.28
N LEU A 188 41.76 -37.14 34.10
CA LEU A 188 41.61 -36.42 32.84
C LEU A 188 40.36 -35.52 32.86
N ARG A 189 39.23 -36.01 33.38
CA ARG A 189 38.00 -35.21 33.53
C ARG A 189 38.20 -33.98 34.40
N GLN A 190 38.82 -34.15 35.57
CA GLN A 190 39.05 -33.05 36.52
C GLN A 190 40.02 -31.99 35.98
N GLN A 191 41.07 -32.41 35.27
CA GLN A 191 42.08 -31.48 34.74
C GLN A 191 41.62 -30.74 33.49
N ALA A 192 40.85 -31.40 32.62
CA ALA A 192 40.43 -30.79 31.36
C ALA A 192 39.09 -30.03 31.47
N ASN A 193 38.14 -30.52 32.27
CA ASN A 193 36.76 -30.02 32.33
C ASN A 193 36.14 -29.74 30.94
N PHE A 194 36.48 -30.59 29.97
CA PHE A 194 36.25 -30.32 28.54
C PHE A 194 34.79 -29.97 28.19
N PRO A 195 33.74 -30.61 28.75
CA PRO A 195 32.36 -30.24 28.42
C PRO A 195 32.02 -28.79 28.75
N ALA A 196 32.49 -28.27 29.89
CA ALA A 196 32.22 -26.89 30.28
C ALA A 196 33.02 -25.89 29.42
N GLU A 197 34.28 -26.21 29.11
CA GLU A 197 35.11 -25.40 28.21
C GLU A 197 34.54 -25.34 26.79
N LEU A 198 34.03 -26.47 26.28
CA LEU A 198 33.35 -26.54 24.99
C LEU A 198 32.11 -25.64 24.95
N ASP A 199 31.25 -25.70 25.96
CA ASP A 199 30.04 -24.87 26.03
C ASP A 199 30.37 -23.38 26.19
N ALA A 200 31.41 -23.04 26.97
CA ALA A 200 31.87 -21.66 27.13
C ALA A 200 32.46 -21.10 25.82
N ALA A 201 33.30 -21.89 25.13
CA ALA A 201 33.91 -21.51 23.87
C ALA A 201 32.86 -21.28 22.77
N LEU A 202 31.87 -22.18 22.65
CA LEU A 202 30.75 -22.04 21.71
C LEU A 202 29.89 -20.82 22.01
N LYS A 203 29.59 -20.55 23.29
CA LYS A 203 28.82 -19.38 23.70
C LYS A 203 29.55 -18.07 23.32
N LYS A 204 30.87 -18.01 23.56
CA LYS A 204 31.71 -16.86 23.20
C LYS A 204 31.77 -16.68 21.68
N ALA A 205 31.99 -17.76 20.94
CA ALA A 205 32.13 -17.72 19.49
C ALA A 205 30.83 -17.32 18.79
N PHE A 206 29.66 -17.75 19.26
CA PHE A 206 28.36 -17.36 18.69
C PHE A 206 28.10 -15.83 18.71
N GLY A 207 28.78 -15.07 19.58
CA GLY A 207 28.72 -13.61 19.59
C GLY A 207 29.27 -12.95 18.32
N SER A 208 30.09 -13.66 17.54
CA SER A 208 30.78 -13.09 16.37
C SER A 208 30.71 -13.97 15.12
N TYR A 209 30.56 -15.29 15.27
CA TYR A 209 30.54 -16.26 14.17
C TYR A 209 29.11 -16.74 13.85
N SER A 210 28.89 -17.13 12.60
CA SER A 210 27.65 -17.76 12.13
C SER A 210 27.55 -19.23 12.57
N LEU A 211 26.39 -19.85 12.44
CA LEU A 211 26.20 -21.27 12.75
C LEU A 211 27.03 -22.19 11.86
N ASN A 212 27.16 -21.85 10.57
CA ASN A 212 27.96 -22.66 9.64
C ASN A 212 29.46 -22.52 9.91
N GLU A 213 29.91 -21.37 10.39
CA GLU A 213 31.31 -21.15 10.79
C GLU A 213 31.66 -21.91 12.07
N LEU A 214 30.74 -21.93 13.05
CA LEU A 214 30.87 -22.75 14.25
C LEU A 214 30.88 -24.24 13.91
N LEU A 215 30.01 -24.66 12.98
CA LEU A 215 29.94 -26.04 12.50
C LEU A 215 31.28 -26.46 11.88
N ALA A 216 31.83 -25.66 10.96
CA ALA A 216 33.12 -25.93 10.33
C ALA A 216 34.26 -26.01 11.37
N GLY A 217 34.25 -25.15 12.38
CA GLY A 217 35.20 -25.20 13.49
C GLY A 217 35.11 -26.48 14.31
N LEU A 218 33.89 -26.92 14.63
CA LEU A 218 33.65 -28.19 15.33
C LEU A 218 33.99 -29.41 14.47
N GLU A 219 33.74 -29.38 13.16
CA GLU A 219 34.14 -30.45 12.24
C GLU A 219 35.67 -30.58 12.18
N SER A 220 36.40 -29.46 12.16
CA SER A 220 37.87 -29.44 12.27
C SER A 220 38.36 -30.01 13.61
N LEU A 221 37.69 -29.67 14.72
CA LEU A 221 37.98 -30.24 16.04
C LEU A 221 37.71 -31.74 16.08
N SER A 222 36.57 -32.18 15.53
CA SER A 222 36.18 -33.58 15.43
C SER A 222 37.21 -34.39 14.64
N GLN A 223 37.70 -33.87 13.52
CA GLN A 223 38.78 -34.50 12.74
C GLN A 223 40.07 -34.62 13.56
N THR A 224 40.43 -33.57 14.31
CA THR A 224 41.60 -33.57 15.20
C THR A 224 41.46 -34.62 16.31
N VAL A 225 40.29 -34.69 16.94
CA VAL A 225 39.98 -35.66 18.00
C VAL A 225 39.99 -37.09 17.44
N SER A 226 39.31 -37.34 16.32
CA SER A 226 39.27 -38.65 15.66
C SER A 226 40.68 -39.14 15.27
N SER A 227 41.54 -38.26 14.74
CA SER A 227 42.95 -38.61 14.45
C SER A 227 43.70 -39.04 15.72
N LYS A 228 43.50 -38.33 16.84
CA LYS A 228 44.10 -38.70 18.14
C LYS A 228 43.50 -39.99 18.72
N VAL A 229 42.22 -40.28 18.48
CA VAL A 229 41.59 -41.56 18.85
C VAL A 229 42.24 -42.73 18.12
N ASP A 230 42.54 -42.57 16.82
CA ASP A 230 43.23 -43.59 16.03
C ASP A 230 44.65 -43.84 16.54
N GLU A 231 45.41 -42.78 16.84
CA GLU A 231 46.74 -42.87 17.45
C GLU A 231 46.71 -43.61 18.80
N LEU A 232 45.80 -43.22 19.71
CA LEU A 232 45.65 -43.86 21.02
C LEU A 232 45.11 -45.29 20.92
N SER A 233 44.33 -45.61 19.88
CA SER A 233 43.88 -46.96 19.59
C SER A 233 45.04 -47.86 19.17
N GLN A 234 45.95 -47.36 18.34
CA GLN A 234 47.19 -48.07 18.01
C GLN A 234 48.09 -48.26 19.24
N GLU A 235 48.22 -47.24 20.09
CA GLU A 235 48.97 -47.33 21.35
C GLU A 235 48.36 -48.38 22.29
N PHE A 236 47.03 -48.41 22.43
CA PHE A 236 46.31 -49.39 23.23
C PHE A 236 46.52 -50.82 22.72
N GLU A 237 46.36 -51.06 21.41
CA GLU A 237 46.58 -52.39 20.82
C GLU A 237 48.04 -52.84 20.94
N SER A 238 49.01 -51.92 20.80
CA SER A 238 50.42 -52.20 21.08
C SER A 238 50.64 -52.58 22.55
N ALA A 239 50.10 -51.80 23.50
CA ALA A 239 50.23 -52.09 24.93
C ALA A 239 49.58 -53.42 25.32
N LYS A 240 48.44 -53.76 24.71
CA LYS A 240 47.72 -55.02 24.89
C LYS A 240 48.51 -56.20 24.31
N SER A 241 49.06 -56.05 23.10
CA SER A 241 49.91 -57.06 22.46
C SER A 241 51.15 -57.36 23.30
N ASP A 242 51.83 -56.32 23.79
CA ASP A 242 53.04 -56.46 24.61
C ASP A 242 52.74 -57.14 25.95
N ARG A 243 51.62 -56.80 26.60
CA ARG A 243 51.16 -57.52 27.79
C ARG A 243 50.89 -58.99 27.49
N ASN A 244 50.13 -59.29 26.44
CA ASN A 244 49.81 -60.67 26.06
C ASN A 244 51.07 -61.47 25.73
N LYS A 245 52.01 -60.89 24.99
CA LYS A 245 53.31 -61.51 24.70
C LYS A 245 54.09 -61.77 25.98
N GLN A 246 54.11 -60.83 26.91
CA GLN A 246 54.78 -61.02 28.20
C GLN A 246 54.12 -62.13 29.02
N GLU A 247 52.78 -62.15 29.07
CA GLU A 247 52.01 -63.15 29.81
C GLU A 247 52.19 -64.56 29.20
N GLU A 248 52.15 -64.68 27.87
CA GLU A 248 52.39 -65.94 27.16
C GLU A 248 53.85 -66.41 27.26
N ARG A 249 54.82 -65.49 27.20
CA ARG A 249 56.24 -65.81 27.47
C ARG A 249 56.38 -66.42 28.87
N LEU A 250 55.85 -65.75 29.89
CA LEU A 250 55.89 -66.23 31.26
C LEU A 250 55.18 -67.58 31.40
N LYS A 251 53.97 -67.74 30.84
CA LYS A 251 53.25 -69.03 30.81
C LYS A 251 54.05 -70.16 30.18
N SER A 252 54.77 -69.89 29.09
CA SER A 252 55.58 -70.88 28.38
C SER A 252 56.86 -71.28 29.14
N GLU A 253 57.37 -70.39 30.00
CA GLU A 253 58.58 -70.61 30.78
C GLU A 253 58.32 -71.27 32.14
N LEU A 254 57.07 -71.25 32.60
CA LEU A 254 56.57 -71.89 33.82
C LEU A 254 56.49 -73.42 33.65
N PRO A 255 56.82 -74.22 34.69
CA PRO A 255 56.76 -75.67 34.60
C PRO A 255 55.31 -76.17 34.46
N VAL A 256 55.00 -76.83 33.34
CA VAL A 256 53.78 -77.65 33.23
C VAL A 256 53.92 -78.80 34.23
N LYS A 257 52.93 -78.96 35.13
CA LYS A 257 52.84 -80.11 36.04
C LYS A 257 53.07 -81.43 35.30
N ARG A 258 54.30 -81.94 35.32
CA ARG A 258 54.53 -83.38 35.19
C ARG A 258 54.08 -83.97 36.51
N SER A 259 53.06 -84.81 36.45
CA SER A 259 52.54 -85.55 37.59
C SER A 259 53.67 -86.04 38.51
N ASP A 260 53.56 -85.69 39.79
CA ASP A 260 54.53 -85.96 40.87
C ASP A 260 54.77 -87.45 41.19
N ARG A 261 54.54 -88.36 40.24
CA ARG A 261 54.66 -89.80 40.47
C ARG A 261 56.01 -90.42 40.11
N ILE A 262 56.90 -89.72 39.38
CA ILE A 262 58.12 -90.37 38.84
C ILE A 262 59.45 -89.84 39.44
N ARG A 263 59.51 -88.63 40.02
CA ARG A 263 60.78 -88.09 40.54
C ARG A 263 61.18 -88.55 41.95
N ARG A 264 60.24 -89.06 42.76
CA ARG A 264 60.57 -89.59 44.11
C ARG A 264 61.20 -90.99 44.12
N ALA A 265 61.27 -91.69 42.98
CA ALA A 265 61.85 -93.04 42.90
C ALA A 265 63.30 -93.11 42.41
N VAL A 266 63.90 -92.01 41.93
CA VAL A 266 65.23 -92.07 41.27
C VAL A 266 66.32 -91.22 41.97
N SER A 267 65.98 -90.45 43.01
CA SER A 267 66.97 -89.63 43.74
C SER A 267 67.77 -90.37 44.82
N THR A 268 67.51 -91.66 45.06
CA THR A 268 68.22 -92.47 46.07
C THR A 268 69.38 -93.32 45.56
N LEU A 269 69.78 -93.23 44.27
CA LEU A 269 70.72 -94.21 43.71
C LEU A 269 72.00 -93.67 43.05
N ILE A 270 72.21 -92.35 42.90
CA ILE A 270 73.50 -91.84 42.38
C ILE A 270 73.89 -90.58 43.15
N GLY A 271 74.93 -90.68 43.97
CA GLY A 271 75.62 -89.54 44.55
C GLY A 271 76.40 -88.78 43.48
N GLY A 272 76.47 -87.45 43.62
CA GLY A 272 77.32 -86.60 42.81
C GLY A 272 76.67 -85.28 42.40
N VAL A 273 76.94 -84.24 43.18
CA VAL A 273 77.03 -82.82 42.83
C VAL A 273 76.66 -82.46 41.37
N ARG A 274 75.47 -81.88 41.18
CA ARG A 274 75.14 -80.74 40.26
C ARG A 274 73.62 -80.55 40.24
N GLN A 275 73.07 -79.67 41.07
CA GLN A 275 71.70 -79.14 40.88
C GLN A 275 71.42 -77.90 41.76
N ASN A 276 72.29 -76.88 41.72
CA ASN A 276 71.98 -75.57 42.33
C ASN A 276 71.67 -74.47 41.30
N ALA A 277 71.47 -74.81 40.02
CA ALA A 277 71.05 -73.85 38.99
C ALA A 277 69.58 -74.03 38.53
N ASP A 278 68.87 -75.03 39.06
CA ASP A 278 67.54 -75.44 38.56
C ASP A 278 66.38 -75.12 39.53
N ASN A 279 66.66 -74.45 40.67
CA ASN A 279 65.65 -74.11 41.68
C ASN A 279 65.44 -72.60 41.89
N GLU A 280 66.06 -71.76 41.07
CA GLU A 280 65.82 -70.32 41.05
C GLU A 280 64.42 -70.03 40.49
N ALA A 281 63.69 -69.13 41.17
CA ALA A 281 62.36 -68.70 40.75
C ALA A 281 62.44 -67.98 39.41
N LYS A 282 61.59 -68.37 38.46
CA LYS A 282 61.47 -67.66 37.17
C LYS A 282 60.52 -66.47 37.25
N PHE A 283 59.54 -66.52 38.15
CA PHE A 283 58.67 -65.39 38.44
C PHE A 283 59.25 -64.56 39.61
N ASP A 284 60.35 -63.87 39.31
CA ASP A 284 61.08 -63.04 40.27
C ASP A 284 60.53 -61.61 40.36
N ARG A 285 61.18 -60.78 41.18
CA ARG A 285 60.82 -59.36 41.33
C ARG A 285 60.89 -58.59 40.02
N LYS A 286 61.85 -58.90 39.14
CA LYS A 286 62.07 -58.19 37.87
C LYS A 286 60.92 -58.48 36.91
N GLU A 287 60.46 -59.72 36.83
CA GLU A 287 59.31 -60.09 36.01
C GLU A 287 57.99 -59.52 36.56
N LEU A 288 57.81 -59.47 37.89
CA LEU A 288 56.70 -58.77 38.51
C LEU A 288 56.72 -57.26 38.20
N GLU A 289 57.87 -56.60 38.29
CA GLU A 289 58.03 -55.17 37.94
C GLU A 289 57.74 -54.92 36.45
N ALA A 290 58.14 -55.83 35.57
CA ALA A 290 57.81 -55.76 34.15
C ALA A 290 56.29 -55.92 33.93
N MET A 291 55.62 -56.85 34.63
CA MET A 291 54.16 -57.03 34.55
C MET A 291 53.40 -55.81 35.08
N LEU A 292 53.85 -55.21 36.17
CA LEU A 292 53.29 -53.96 36.71
C LEU A 292 53.43 -52.81 35.71
N SER A 293 54.58 -52.71 35.04
CA SER A 293 54.86 -51.68 34.03
C SER A 293 53.94 -51.82 32.81
N THR A 294 53.82 -53.04 32.24
CA THR A 294 52.94 -53.29 31.09
C THR A 294 51.47 -53.17 31.43
N ALA A 295 51.04 -53.61 32.62
CA ALA A 295 49.68 -53.42 33.14
C ALA A 295 49.34 -51.93 33.29
N GLY A 296 50.23 -51.15 33.90
CA GLY A 296 50.04 -49.71 34.04
C GLY A 296 50.01 -48.99 32.69
N ARG A 297 50.86 -49.39 31.73
CA ARG A 297 50.85 -48.80 30.37
C ARG A 297 49.55 -49.13 29.64
N LEU A 298 49.07 -50.37 29.72
CA LEU A 298 47.79 -50.77 29.15
C LEU A 298 46.63 -49.97 29.75
N ALA A 299 46.54 -49.90 31.09
CA ALA A 299 45.49 -49.16 31.79
C ALA A 299 45.50 -47.66 31.42
N TRP A 300 46.67 -47.05 31.28
CA TRP A 300 46.80 -45.64 30.90
C TRP A 300 46.48 -45.36 29.42
N ALA A 301 46.88 -46.25 28.51
CA ALA A 301 46.48 -46.16 27.10
C ALA A 301 44.96 -46.33 26.95
N GLU A 302 44.36 -47.29 27.66
CA GLU A 302 42.91 -47.50 27.65
C GLU A 302 42.12 -46.34 28.27
N ALA A 303 42.64 -45.72 29.35
CA ALA A 303 42.03 -44.56 29.98
C ALA A 303 42.01 -43.34 29.04
N ARG A 304 43.16 -43.00 28.42
CA ARG A 304 43.25 -41.89 27.46
C ARG A 304 42.37 -42.10 26.25
N LYS A 305 42.36 -43.32 25.70
CA LYS A 305 41.46 -43.69 24.61
C LYS A 305 39.99 -43.52 25.02
N SER A 306 39.57 -44.14 26.13
CA SER A 306 38.16 -44.11 26.57
C SER A 306 37.66 -42.68 26.81
N TRP A 307 38.48 -41.84 27.44
CA TRP A 307 38.12 -40.45 27.68
C TRP A 307 38.04 -39.63 26.38
N LEU A 308 38.94 -39.90 25.43
CA LEU A 308 38.89 -39.23 24.13
C LEU A 308 37.70 -39.70 23.28
N ASP A 309 37.30 -40.97 23.38
CA ASP A 309 36.06 -41.49 22.77
C ASP A 309 34.82 -40.77 23.35
N GLU A 310 34.79 -40.48 24.65
CA GLU A 310 33.72 -39.67 25.29
C GLU A 310 33.68 -38.25 24.71
N ILE A 311 34.85 -37.61 24.51
CA ILE A 311 34.95 -36.29 23.91
C ILE A 311 34.53 -36.29 22.45
N ASP A 312 34.99 -37.27 21.66
CA ASP A 312 34.62 -37.42 20.26
C ASP A 312 33.10 -37.53 20.11
N THR A 313 32.48 -38.36 20.96
CA THR A 313 31.01 -38.51 21.03
C THR A 313 30.33 -37.19 21.39
N LEU A 314 30.86 -36.44 22.35
CA LEU A 314 30.31 -35.14 22.75
C LEU A 314 30.40 -34.11 21.62
N VAL A 315 31.55 -33.98 20.95
CA VAL A 315 31.75 -33.06 19.84
C VAL A 315 30.82 -33.41 18.68
N LYS A 316 30.73 -34.70 18.31
CA LYS A 316 29.79 -35.19 17.28
C LYS A 316 28.34 -34.88 17.63
N SER A 317 27.93 -35.07 18.89
CA SER A 317 26.59 -34.69 19.35
C SER A 317 26.30 -33.19 19.21
N LYS A 318 27.29 -32.31 19.46
CA LYS A 318 27.14 -30.86 19.27
C LYS A 318 27.06 -30.49 17.78
N ILE A 319 27.83 -31.14 16.92
CA ILE A 319 27.75 -31.01 15.45
C ILE A 319 26.34 -31.38 14.98
N GLU A 320 25.82 -32.54 15.37
CA GLU A 320 24.47 -32.98 15.00
C GLU A 320 23.38 -31.99 15.41
N LYS A 321 23.46 -31.45 16.63
CA LYS A 321 22.52 -30.43 17.12
C LYS A 321 22.56 -29.15 16.29
N LEU A 322 23.77 -28.67 15.95
CA LEU A 322 23.92 -27.49 15.09
C LEU A 322 23.43 -27.74 13.67
N GLN A 323 23.73 -28.91 13.08
CA GLN A 323 23.22 -29.30 11.77
C GLN A 323 21.69 -29.38 11.76
N ASP A 324 21.07 -29.88 12.84
CA ASP A 324 19.62 -29.90 12.99
C ASP A 324 19.02 -28.49 13.00
N VAL A 325 19.61 -27.56 13.75
CA VAL A 325 19.19 -26.15 13.76
C VAL A 325 19.33 -25.51 12.39
N VAL A 326 20.48 -25.67 11.72
CA VAL A 326 20.71 -25.14 10.37
C VAL A 326 19.64 -25.64 9.40
N ARG A 327 19.33 -26.95 9.42
CA ARG A 327 18.28 -27.53 8.58
C ARG A 327 16.89 -26.98 8.91
N LYS A 328 16.55 -26.86 10.20
CA LYS A 328 15.25 -26.31 10.64
C LYS A 328 15.06 -24.87 10.17
N LEU A 329 16.08 -24.02 10.30
CA LEU A 329 16.02 -22.62 9.86
C LEU A 329 15.89 -22.50 8.34
N GLN A 330 16.65 -23.29 7.57
CA GLN A 330 16.55 -23.32 6.10
C GLN A 330 15.17 -23.77 5.62
N HIS A 331 14.63 -24.83 6.24
CA HIS A 331 13.31 -25.34 5.89
C HIS A 331 12.21 -24.34 6.26
N TRP A 332 12.32 -23.71 7.44
CA TRP A 332 11.36 -22.72 7.91
C TRP A 332 11.32 -21.49 6.98
N VAL A 333 12.45 -20.88 6.61
CA VAL A 333 12.47 -19.72 5.69
C VAL A 333 11.86 -20.08 4.34
N SER A 334 12.18 -21.26 3.81
CA SER A 334 11.62 -21.73 2.54
C SER A 334 10.10 -21.91 2.61
N ARG A 335 9.58 -22.42 3.73
CA ARG A 335 8.14 -22.56 3.97
C ARG A 335 7.47 -21.20 4.18
N TYR A 336 8.07 -20.34 4.99
CA TYR A 336 7.57 -19.01 5.31
C TYR A 336 7.39 -18.17 4.05
N GLN A 337 8.31 -18.27 3.08
CA GLN A 337 8.20 -17.64 1.76
C GLN A 337 7.01 -18.19 0.97
N ASN A 338 6.91 -19.52 0.84
CA ASN A 338 5.81 -20.16 0.12
C ASN A 338 4.43 -19.87 0.74
N GLU A 339 4.35 -19.69 2.06
CA GLU A 339 3.13 -19.33 2.77
C GLU A 339 2.82 -17.84 2.67
N ALA A 340 3.83 -16.95 2.73
CA ALA A 340 3.66 -15.52 2.46
C ALA A 340 3.19 -15.26 1.02
N ASP A 341 3.65 -16.07 0.06
CA ASP A 341 3.21 -16.01 -1.35
C ASP A 341 1.81 -16.59 -1.57
N LYS A 342 1.34 -17.50 -0.70
CA LYS A 342 -0.02 -18.11 -0.76
C LYS A 342 -1.08 -17.39 0.08
N GLY A 343 -0.67 -16.76 1.18
CA GLY A 343 -1.50 -15.91 2.05
C GLY A 343 -1.83 -14.56 1.42
N GLN A 344 -1.12 -14.21 0.35
CA GLN A 344 -1.64 -13.35 -0.71
C GLN A 344 -2.83 -14.09 -1.35
N GLY A 345 -4.01 -14.00 -0.72
CA GLY A 345 -5.27 -14.39 -1.35
C GLY A 345 -5.34 -13.82 -2.77
N PRO A 346 -6.15 -14.42 -3.66
CA PRO A 346 -6.18 -14.01 -5.07
C PRO A 346 -6.26 -12.49 -5.12
N SER A 347 -5.28 -11.86 -5.76
CA SER A 347 -5.28 -10.42 -6.00
C SER A 347 -6.67 -10.11 -6.53
N THR A 348 -7.53 -9.51 -5.70
CA THR A 348 -8.76 -8.95 -6.23
C THR A 348 -8.27 -7.96 -7.27
N THR A 349 -8.65 -8.17 -8.53
CA THR A 349 -8.07 -7.45 -9.67
C THR A 349 -8.41 -5.96 -9.65
N GLY A 350 -9.14 -5.49 -8.64
CA GLY A 350 -9.47 -4.11 -8.38
C GLY A 350 -9.98 -3.92 -6.96
N ASP A 351 -10.30 -2.68 -6.64
CA ASP A 351 -10.97 -2.30 -5.40
C ASP A 351 -12.41 -2.81 -5.36
N ASP A 352 -12.89 -3.15 -4.16
CA ASP A 352 -14.20 -3.80 -3.96
C ASP A 352 -15.38 -2.81 -4.10
N LEU A 353 -15.12 -1.50 -4.00
CA LEU A 353 -16.12 -0.43 -3.95
C LEU A 353 -15.76 0.71 -4.93
N PRO A 354 -16.73 1.25 -5.71
CA PRO A 354 -16.49 2.23 -6.77
C PRO A 354 -15.84 3.56 -6.36
N PHE A 355 -15.98 4.01 -5.10
CA PHE A 355 -15.39 5.26 -4.62
C PHE A 355 -14.29 5.03 -3.57
N THR A 356 -13.86 3.79 -3.39
CA THR A 356 -12.81 3.42 -2.45
C THR A 356 -11.62 2.85 -3.20
N LEU A 357 -10.44 3.39 -2.95
CA LEU A 357 -9.18 2.89 -3.49
C LEU A 357 -8.31 2.31 -2.37
N THR A 358 -7.51 1.30 -2.67
CA THR A 358 -6.64 0.64 -1.68
C THR A 358 -5.17 0.96 -1.91
N LEU A 359 -4.45 1.23 -0.82
CA LEU A 359 -2.99 1.28 -0.75
C LEU A 359 -2.43 0.19 0.18
N PRO A 360 -1.34 -0.48 -0.19
CA PRO A 360 -0.75 -0.48 -1.54
C PRO A 360 -1.75 -1.05 -2.58
N PRO A 361 -1.67 -0.61 -3.85
CA PRO A 361 -2.62 -1.07 -4.87
C PRO A 361 -2.61 -2.60 -5.01
N PRO A 362 -3.78 -3.27 -5.09
CA PRO A 362 -3.87 -4.73 -5.05
C PRO A 362 -3.05 -5.43 -6.14
N TYR A 363 -2.91 -4.79 -7.30
CA TYR A 363 -2.19 -5.31 -8.47
C TYR A 363 -0.66 -5.24 -8.35
N LEU A 364 -0.09 -4.48 -7.40
CA LEU A 364 1.36 -4.49 -7.21
C LEU A 364 1.79 -5.87 -6.71
N THR A 365 2.93 -6.39 -7.19
CA THR A 365 3.49 -7.68 -6.75
C THR A 365 4.39 -7.52 -5.52
N THR A 366 5.03 -6.37 -5.36
CA THR A 366 5.83 -6.03 -4.17
C THR A 366 5.65 -4.56 -3.87
N ALA A 367 5.25 -4.25 -2.64
CA ALA A 367 4.97 -2.87 -2.21
C ALA A 367 5.81 -2.44 -1.00
N SER A 368 6.54 -3.37 -0.39
CA SER A 368 7.51 -3.08 0.67
C SER A 368 8.63 -2.16 0.16
N THR A 369 8.72 -0.97 0.77
CA THR A 369 9.65 0.11 0.42
C THR A 369 10.88 0.21 1.32
N ARG A 370 10.84 -0.41 2.50
CA ARG A 370 11.89 -0.31 3.52
C ARG A 370 13.02 -1.32 3.32
N GLU A 371 14.24 -0.83 3.36
CA GLU A 371 15.44 -1.64 3.63
C GLU A 371 15.76 -1.50 5.12
N GLU A 372 15.39 -2.51 5.92
CA GLU A 372 15.71 -2.47 7.36
C GLU A 372 17.13 -2.94 7.64
N ASN A 373 17.74 -2.33 8.67
CA ASN A 373 19.08 -2.66 9.14
C ASN A 373 19.09 -4.02 9.84
N GLU A 374 19.60 -5.01 9.13
CA GLU A 374 19.76 -6.42 9.52
C GLU A 374 20.51 -6.59 10.85
N HIS A 375 21.41 -5.66 11.14
CA HIS A 375 22.29 -5.68 12.30
C HIS A 375 21.54 -5.69 13.64
N ASN A 376 20.46 -4.91 13.76
CA ASN A 376 19.71 -4.79 15.01
C ASN A 376 19.00 -6.10 15.37
N TYR A 377 18.42 -6.78 14.38
CA TYR A 377 17.71 -8.05 14.59
C TYR A 377 18.65 -9.21 14.90
N LEU A 378 19.82 -9.22 14.26
CA LEU A 378 20.86 -10.23 14.51
C LEU A 378 21.47 -10.08 15.91
N GLU A 379 21.68 -8.85 16.38
CA GLU A 379 22.11 -8.60 17.77
C GLU A 379 21.10 -9.11 18.80
N GLU A 380 19.79 -8.95 18.57
CA GLU A 380 18.75 -9.47 19.48
C GLU A 380 18.80 -11.01 19.60
N ILE A 381 19.02 -11.72 18.49
CA ILE A 381 19.23 -13.18 18.53
C ILE A 381 20.51 -13.53 19.26
N ARG A 382 21.60 -12.80 19.02
CA ARG A 382 22.87 -13.03 19.72
C ARG A 382 22.73 -12.81 21.23
N LYS A 383 21.94 -11.83 21.69
CA LYS A 383 21.63 -11.59 23.11
C LYS A 383 20.87 -12.76 23.75
N SER A 384 19.96 -13.41 23.01
CA SER A 384 19.25 -14.60 23.50
C SER A 384 20.18 -15.80 23.74
N GLY A 385 21.31 -15.84 23.02
CA GLY A 385 22.39 -16.80 23.20
C GLY A 385 22.18 -18.13 22.48
N LEU A 386 23.29 -18.84 22.24
CA LEU A 386 23.30 -20.08 21.46
C LEU A 386 22.42 -21.18 22.07
N ALA A 387 22.38 -21.30 23.40
CA ALA A 387 21.60 -22.35 24.07
C ALA A 387 20.09 -22.21 23.80
N ALA A 388 19.57 -20.98 23.81
CA ALA A 388 18.17 -20.70 23.51
C ALA A 388 17.82 -20.98 22.04
N LEU A 389 18.77 -20.69 21.13
CA LEU A 389 18.61 -20.98 19.70
C LEU A 389 18.67 -22.49 19.39
N LEU A 390 19.50 -23.25 20.13
CA LEU A 390 19.57 -24.71 20.01
C LEU A 390 18.30 -25.42 20.50
N ASP A 391 17.61 -24.84 21.47
CA ASP A 391 16.38 -25.39 22.04
C ASP A 391 15.17 -25.15 21.12
N ASP A 392 14.97 -23.90 20.68
CA ASP A 392 13.87 -23.50 19.79
C ASP A 392 14.36 -22.54 18.68
N PRO A 393 14.89 -23.06 17.56
CA PRO A 393 15.48 -22.20 16.54
C PRO A 393 14.43 -21.35 15.81
N VAL A 394 13.26 -21.91 15.55
CA VAL A 394 12.20 -21.27 14.77
C VAL A 394 11.49 -20.21 15.60
N GLY A 395 11.06 -20.54 16.82
CA GLY A 395 10.32 -19.59 17.66
C GLY A 395 11.15 -18.36 18.04
N ARG A 396 12.48 -18.49 18.14
CA ARG A 396 13.39 -17.35 18.38
C ARG A 396 13.45 -16.39 17.20
N VAL A 397 13.55 -16.92 15.98
CA VAL A 397 13.56 -16.08 14.77
C VAL A 397 12.18 -15.45 14.56
N GLU A 398 11.10 -16.20 14.76
CA GLU A 398 9.73 -15.69 14.70
C GLU A 398 9.50 -14.55 15.69
N GLN A 399 9.93 -14.71 16.95
CA GLN A 399 9.79 -13.68 17.98
C GLN A 399 10.45 -12.36 17.58
N VAL A 400 11.60 -12.41 16.90
CA VAL A 400 12.29 -11.21 16.41
C VAL A 400 11.59 -10.62 15.20
N CYS A 401 11.10 -11.45 14.27
CA CYS A 401 10.28 -10.99 13.16
C CYS A 401 8.97 -10.34 13.61
N GLU A 402 8.37 -10.79 14.72
CA GLU A 402 7.17 -10.17 15.31
C GLU A 402 7.43 -8.79 15.93
N GLN A 403 8.69 -8.42 16.20
CA GLN A 403 9.03 -7.07 16.63
C GLN A 403 8.95 -6.04 15.48
N TYR A 404 8.77 -6.50 14.24
CA TYR A 404 8.57 -5.63 13.09
C TYR A 404 7.34 -4.74 13.33
N ARG A 405 7.60 -3.43 13.52
CA ARG A 405 6.52 -2.46 13.69
C ARG A 405 5.76 -2.32 12.38
N GLY A 406 4.44 -2.48 12.44
CA GLY A 406 3.55 -2.11 11.35
C GLY A 406 3.79 -0.66 10.94
N LEU A 407 3.82 -0.41 9.63
CA LEU A 407 3.95 0.94 9.08
C LEU A 407 2.60 1.64 9.19
N SER A 408 2.61 2.91 9.59
CA SER A 408 1.46 3.78 9.38
C SER A 408 1.39 4.19 7.89
N LEU A 409 0.22 4.65 7.44
CA LEU A 409 0.08 5.18 6.09
C LEU A 409 1.06 6.34 5.83
N SER A 410 1.21 7.25 6.80
CA SER A 410 2.10 8.41 6.66
C SER A 410 3.57 7.99 6.57
N ASP A 411 4.01 7.02 7.38
CA ASP A 411 5.38 6.50 7.31
C ASP A 411 5.64 5.85 5.96
N TRP A 412 4.72 4.99 5.50
CA TRP A 412 4.87 4.29 4.23
C TRP A 412 4.87 5.25 3.04
N LEU A 413 3.98 6.25 3.00
CA LEU A 413 3.98 7.27 1.95
C LEU A 413 5.26 8.10 1.95
N THR A 414 5.85 8.35 3.12
CA THR A 414 7.13 9.09 3.23
C THR A 414 8.26 8.28 2.59
N ASP A 415 8.30 6.98 2.86
CA ASP A 415 9.26 6.05 2.23
C ASP A 415 9.06 5.99 0.71
N VAL A 416 7.80 5.97 0.24
CA VAL A 416 7.48 6.01 -1.20
C VAL A 416 7.90 7.33 -1.84
N ALA A 417 7.68 8.46 -1.17
CA ALA A 417 8.05 9.79 -1.66
C ALA A 417 9.57 9.97 -1.80
N GLY A 418 10.37 9.27 -0.99
CA GLY A 418 11.83 9.26 -1.10
C GLY A 418 12.40 8.46 -2.29
N LYS A 419 11.59 7.63 -2.95
CA LYS A 419 12.00 6.82 -4.11
C LYS A 419 12.10 7.67 -5.38
N PRO A 420 12.95 7.29 -6.35
CA PRO A 420 13.05 8.00 -7.62
C PRO A 420 11.77 7.92 -8.45
N ASP A 421 11.53 8.89 -9.33
CA ASP A 421 10.28 9.01 -10.11
C ASP A 421 9.95 7.80 -11.00
N HIS A 422 10.96 7.02 -11.40
CA HIS A 422 10.79 5.81 -12.22
C HIS A 422 10.52 4.54 -11.39
N ASP A 423 10.47 4.63 -10.06
CA ASP A 423 10.15 3.49 -9.20
C ASP A 423 8.69 3.04 -9.43
N PRO A 424 8.44 1.74 -9.67
CA PRO A 424 7.10 1.25 -9.99
C PRO A 424 6.10 1.42 -8.85
N VAL A 425 6.54 1.40 -7.58
CA VAL A 425 5.69 1.62 -6.41
C VAL A 425 5.29 3.08 -6.33
N ARG A 426 6.24 4.01 -6.52
CA ARG A 426 5.95 5.46 -6.57
C ARG A 426 4.97 5.78 -7.70
N GLY A 427 5.23 5.29 -8.91
CA GLY A 427 4.34 5.50 -10.06
C GLY A 427 2.96 4.88 -9.90
N ALA A 428 2.82 3.79 -9.14
CA ALA A 428 1.52 3.21 -8.79
C ALA A 428 0.77 4.07 -7.76
N VAL A 429 1.44 4.52 -6.70
CA VAL A 429 0.85 5.41 -5.69
C VAL A 429 0.38 6.72 -6.32
N GLU A 430 1.20 7.37 -7.16
CA GLU A 430 0.79 8.59 -7.85
C GLU A 430 -0.44 8.37 -8.76
N ARG A 431 -0.52 7.24 -9.45
CA ARG A 431 -1.70 6.88 -10.25
C ARG A 431 -2.94 6.70 -9.39
N THR A 432 -2.84 5.99 -8.27
CA THR A 432 -3.95 5.81 -7.33
C THR A 432 -4.41 7.14 -6.75
N LEU A 433 -3.48 8.05 -6.40
CA LEU A 433 -3.84 9.39 -5.91
C LEU A 433 -4.51 10.26 -7.00
N ARG A 434 -4.09 10.15 -8.28
CA ARG A 434 -4.79 10.80 -9.41
C ARG A 434 -6.19 10.24 -9.60
N GLU A 435 -6.35 8.92 -9.47
CA GLU A 435 -7.66 8.29 -9.57
C GLU A 435 -8.58 8.71 -8.41
N LEU A 436 -8.04 8.81 -7.19
CA LEU A 436 -8.76 9.35 -6.04
C LEU A 436 -9.27 10.77 -6.33
N ASP A 437 -8.42 11.63 -6.90
CA ASP A 437 -8.76 12.99 -7.28
C ASP A 437 -9.89 13.06 -8.34
N GLN A 438 -9.84 12.16 -9.33
CA GLN A 438 -10.84 12.04 -10.39
C GLN A 438 -12.17 11.50 -9.86
N LEU A 439 -12.16 10.48 -9.01
CA LEU A 439 -13.37 9.91 -8.40
C LEU A 439 -14.07 10.93 -7.49
N ALA A 440 -13.29 11.68 -6.71
CA ALA A 440 -13.82 12.74 -5.84
C ALA A 440 -14.30 13.99 -6.60
N THR A 441 -14.21 14.03 -7.93
CA THR A 441 -14.68 15.18 -8.71
C THR A 441 -16.21 15.29 -8.64
N PRO A 442 -16.78 16.50 -8.47
CA PRO A 442 -18.23 16.69 -8.37
C PRO A 442 -19.02 16.07 -9.52
N ALA A 443 -20.05 15.33 -9.14
CA ALA A 443 -20.88 14.53 -10.04
C ALA A 443 -21.97 15.38 -10.70
N TRP A 444 -21.60 16.25 -11.63
CA TRP A 444 -22.52 17.00 -12.48
C TRP A 444 -21.82 17.55 -13.72
N ASP A 445 -22.61 18.07 -14.67
CA ASP A 445 -22.08 18.70 -15.87
C ASP A 445 -22.91 19.93 -16.28
N TYR A 446 -22.23 20.97 -16.74
CA TYR A 446 -22.81 22.27 -17.04
C TYR A 446 -21.96 23.05 -18.07
N GLN A 447 -22.56 24.08 -18.67
CA GLN A 447 -21.90 24.86 -19.72
C GLN A 447 -21.04 25.98 -19.15
N ASP A 448 -19.73 25.86 -19.33
CA ASP A 448 -18.75 26.78 -18.74
C ASP A 448 -18.94 28.24 -19.20
N ALA A 449 -19.34 28.44 -20.46
CA ALA A 449 -19.55 29.76 -21.07
C ALA A 449 -20.59 30.63 -20.33
N TRP A 450 -21.57 30.03 -19.66
CA TRP A 450 -22.66 30.74 -19.00
C TRP A 450 -22.40 31.01 -17.50
N VAL A 451 -21.33 30.43 -16.96
CA VAL A 451 -20.88 30.60 -15.57
C VAL A 451 -19.81 31.70 -15.45
N SER A 452 -19.25 32.15 -16.57
CA SER A 452 -18.25 33.22 -16.67
C SER A 452 -18.87 34.62 -16.49
N ASN A 453 -19.52 34.89 -15.36
CA ASN A 453 -20.01 36.23 -15.04
C ASN A 453 -18.82 37.15 -14.73
N PRO A 454 -18.62 38.29 -15.41
CA PRO A 454 -17.50 39.20 -15.15
C PRO A 454 -17.48 39.80 -13.73
N ARG A 455 -18.57 39.70 -12.95
CA ARG A 455 -18.62 40.13 -11.53
C ARG A 455 -18.15 39.05 -10.55
N VAL A 456 -18.16 37.78 -10.96
CA VAL A 456 -17.73 36.63 -10.16
C VAL A 456 -16.61 35.97 -10.93
N THR A 457 -15.39 36.47 -10.73
CA THR A 457 -14.22 36.10 -11.54
C THR A 457 -13.87 34.61 -11.52
N HIS A 458 -14.36 33.82 -10.54
CA HIS A 458 -14.02 32.41 -10.37
C HIS A 458 -15.18 31.59 -9.75
N ARG A 459 -15.12 30.27 -9.91
CA ARG A 459 -16.04 29.32 -9.24
C ARG A 459 -15.55 29.03 -7.84
N GLU A 460 -16.46 28.98 -6.88
CA GLU A 460 -16.13 28.53 -5.52
C GLU A 460 -16.12 27.01 -5.48
N GLN A 461 -14.92 26.46 -5.38
CA GLN A 461 -14.70 25.05 -5.11
C GLN A 461 -14.00 24.90 -3.77
N VAL A 462 -14.49 23.97 -2.97
CA VAL A 462 -13.90 23.62 -1.68
C VAL A 462 -13.42 22.19 -1.76
N HIS A 463 -12.14 21.99 -1.49
CA HIS A 463 -11.52 20.67 -1.44
C HIS A 463 -11.13 20.39 0.01
N ILE A 464 -11.62 19.29 0.55
CA ILE A 464 -11.37 18.86 1.91
C ILE A 464 -10.61 17.53 1.87
N LEU A 465 -9.46 17.49 2.53
CA LEU A 465 -8.64 16.29 2.72
C LEU A 465 -8.72 15.86 4.20
N GLY A 466 -9.38 14.74 4.46
CA GLY A 466 -9.42 14.11 5.77
C GLY A 466 -8.19 13.24 6.01
N LEU A 467 -7.40 13.56 7.04
CA LEU A 467 -6.21 12.81 7.46
C LEU A 467 -6.30 12.46 8.95
N GLU A 468 -5.59 11.43 9.41
CA GLU A 468 -5.56 10.99 10.81
C GLU A 468 -5.43 12.16 11.81
N LYS A 469 -4.37 12.96 11.68
CA LYS A 469 -4.00 14.03 12.63
C LYS A 469 -4.38 15.43 12.15
N GLY A 470 -5.06 15.56 11.00
CA GLY A 470 -5.26 16.84 10.36
C GLY A 470 -3.93 17.39 9.84
N LYS A 471 -3.43 18.50 10.39
CA LYS A 471 -2.15 19.12 10.00
C LYS A 471 -0.95 18.41 10.66
N ASP A 472 0.03 18.05 9.85
CA ASP A 472 1.22 17.26 10.14
C ASP A 472 2.26 17.58 9.06
N ASP A 473 3.22 18.44 9.41
CA ASP A 473 4.25 18.95 8.49
C ASP A 473 5.10 17.85 7.82
N ARG A 474 5.03 16.61 8.33
CA ARG A 474 5.75 15.45 7.78
C ARG A 474 4.93 14.65 6.76
N SER A 475 3.64 14.92 6.62
CA SER A 475 2.77 14.16 5.72
C SER A 475 3.06 14.51 4.25
N PRO A 476 3.37 13.52 3.40
CA PRO A 476 3.60 13.76 1.96
C PRO A 476 2.36 14.29 1.21
N LEU A 477 1.17 14.18 1.79
CA LEU A 477 -0.11 14.60 1.21
C LEU A 477 -0.46 16.06 1.53
N GLN A 478 0.22 16.71 2.48
CA GLN A 478 -0.06 18.09 2.87
C GLN A 478 0.59 19.13 1.97
N GLN A 479 0.10 20.36 2.04
CA GLN A 479 0.58 21.47 1.20
C GLN A 479 2.11 21.61 1.29
N GLY A 480 2.78 21.48 0.15
CA GLY A 480 4.24 21.51 0.06
C GLY A 480 4.93 20.14 0.06
N GLY A 481 4.20 19.08 0.42
CA GLY A 481 4.65 17.68 0.31
C GLY A 481 4.68 17.18 -1.13
N GLU A 482 5.49 16.15 -1.39
CA GLU A 482 5.73 15.59 -2.74
C GLU A 482 4.45 15.18 -3.46
N PHE A 483 3.51 14.51 -2.77
CA PHE A 483 2.27 14.02 -3.37
C PHE A 483 1.13 15.03 -3.37
N SER A 484 1.26 16.15 -2.63
CA SER A 484 0.24 17.21 -2.66
C SER A 484 0.01 17.79 -4.05
N ARG A 485 1.05 17.76 -4.90
CA ARG A 485 0.99 18.21 -6.30
C ARG A 485 0.08 17.35 -7.17
N VAL A 486 -0.16 16.10 -6.79
CA VAL A 486 -1.04 15.18 -7.52
C VAL A 486 -2.48 15.66 -7.49
N PHE A 487 -2.93 16.16 -6.34
CA PHE A 487 -4.22 16.85 -6.19
C PHE A 487 -4.21 18.27 -6.78
N ALA A 488 -3.01 18.82 -7.05
CA ALA A 488 -2.81 20.18 -7.52
C ALA A 488 -2.90 20.36 -9.04
N GLY A 489 -3.20 19.31 -9.82
CA GLY A 489 -3.45 19.41 -11.26
C GLY A 489 -4.59 20.38 -11.64
N ASN A 490 -5.44 20.74 -10.67
CA ASN A 490 -6.49 21.77 -10.78
C ASN A 490 -6.24 23.03 -9.91
N ILE A 491 -5.08 23.15 -9.26
CA ILE A 491 -4.72 24.23 -8.31
C ILE A 491 -3.70 25.18 -8.94
N GLN A 492 -4.02 25.70 -10.12
CA GLN A 492 -3.57 27.02 -10.54
C GLN A 492 -4.88 27.83 -10.64
N GLN A 493 -5.44 28.42 -9.59
CA GLN A 493 -4.93 29.62 -8.93
C GLN A 493 -5.93 30.00 -7.80
N ARG A 494 -5.86 29.47 -6.58
CA ARG A 494 -6.57 29.93 -5.32
C ARG A 494 -7.44 28.92 -4.57
N ASN A 495 -7.70 27.71 -5.07
CA ASN A 495 -8.48 26.70 -4.31
C ASN A 495 -7.59 25.98 -3.30
N VAL A 496 -7.63 26.43 -2.03
CA VAL A 496 -6.84 25.85 -0.94
C VAL A 496 -7.41 24.48 -0.57
N LEU A 497 -6.54 23.47 -0.50
CA LEU A 497 -6.89 22.16 0.06
C LEU A 497 -7.01 22.28 1.58
N HIS A 498 -8.22 22.17 2.11
CA HIS A 498 -8.50 22.23 3.54
C HIS A 498 -8.24 20.88 4.17
N VAL A 499 -7.31 20.79 5.12
CA VAL A 499 -6.95 19.54 5.80
C VAL A 499 -7.65 19.46 7.15
N VAL A 500 -8.33 18.35 7.41
CA VAL A 500 -9.17 18.16 8.61
C VAL A 500 -8.82 16.84 9.30
N PRO A 501 -8.76 16.80 10.65
CA PRO A 501 -8.48 15.57 11.38
C PRO A 501 -9.68 14.61 11.36
N THR A 502 -9.42 13.33 11.06
CA THR A 502 -10.43 12.26 11.06
C THR A 502 -10.18 11.22 12.15
N ASN A 503 -9.00 11.22 12.79
CA ASN A 503 -8.55 10.22 13.75
C ASN A 503 -8.58 8.78 13.22
N GLN A 504 -8.51 8.60 11.90
CA GLN A 504 -8.44 7.30 11.24
C GLN A 504 -7.06 7.13 10.58
N PRO A 505 -6.15 6.32 11.16
CA PRO A 505 -4.77 6.20 10.71
C PRO A 505 -4.59 5.46 9.38
N ASP A 506 -5.60 4.67 9.02
CA ASP A 506 -5.65 3.76 7.88
C ASP A 506 -6.53 4.29 6.75
N ARG A 507 -7.03 5.53 6.84
CA ARG A 507 -7.94 6.10 5.84
C ARG A 507 -7.60 7.53 5.51
N VAL A 508 -7.72 7.85 4.23
CA VAL A 508 -7.68 9.23 3.71
C VAL A 508 -8.96 9.48 2.94
N TYR A 509 -9.52 10.66 3.14
CA TYR A 509 -10.76 11.04 2.52
C TYR A 509 -10.57 12.28 1.68
N LEU A 510 -11.07 12.25 0.46
CA LEU A 510 -11.09 13.41 -0.42
C LEU A 510 -12.53 13.76 -0.72
N TYR A 511 -12.93 14.96 -0.31
CA TYR A 511 -14.27 15.48 -0.48
C TYR A 511 -14.21 16.82 -1.20
N LYS A 512 -14.91 16.92 -2.33
CA LYS A 512 -14.95 18.13 -3.15
C LYS A 512 -16.37 18.64 -3.24
N ILE A 513 -16.53 19.92 -3.01
CA ILE A 513 -17.76 20.66 -3.21
C ILE A 513 -17.51 21.65 -4.33
N GLU A 514 -18.44 21.71 -5.26
CA GLU A 514 -18.51 22.81 -6.21
C GLU A 514 -19.83 23.52 -6.03
N ALA A 515 -19.74 24.78 -5.58
CA ALA A 515 -20.90 25.62 -5.38
C ALA A 515 -21.17 26.49 -6.61
N SER A 516 -22.29 27.23 -6.54
CA SER A 516 -22.46 28.50 -7.27
C SER A 516 -23.00 28.45 -8.70
N ILE A 517 -23.85 27.49 -9.06
CA ILE A 517 -24.48 27.54 -10.40
C ILE A 517 -26.00 27.78 -10.36
N PRO A 518 -26.54 28.61 -11.27
CA PRO A 518 -27.98 28.65 -11.57
C PRO A 518 -28.44 27.37 -12.30
N ALA A 519 -29.73 27.02 -12.20
CA ALA A 519 -30.26 25.85 -12.91
C ALA A 519 -30.05 25.90 -14.43
N PHE A 520 -30.18 27.08 -15.04
CA PHE A 520 -30.14 27.23 -16.49
C PHE A 520 -28.77 26.93 -17.11
N VAL A 521 -27.70 26.82 -16.30
CA VAL A 521 -26.39 26.48 -16.84
C VAL A 521 -26.12 24.99 -16.95
N LEU A 522 -26.96 24.17 -16.29
CA LEU A 522 -26.87 22.72 -16.34
C LEU A 522 -26.96 22.26 -17.79
N ARG A 523 -26.14 21.26 -18.14
CA ARG A 523 -26.07 20.78 -19.51
C ARG A 523 -27.39 20.13 -19.91
N ASN A 524 -27.84 20.40 -21.13
CA ASN A 524 -29.09 19.87 -21.70
C ASN A 524 -30.37 20.32 -20.97
N ILE A 525 -30.33 21.37 -20.14
CA ILE A 525 -31.52 21.85 -19.42
C ILE A 525 -32.64 22.29 -20.38
N GLU A 526 -32.28 22.81 -21.54
CA GLU A 526 -33.18 23.23 -22.63
C GLU A 526 -34.01 22.06 -23.17
N MET A 527 -33.45 20.85 -23.20
CA MET A 527 -34.18 19.63 -23.61
C MET A 527 -35.24 19.26 -22.57
N TYR A 528 -34.92 19.38 -21.29
CA TYR A 528 -35.87 19.12 -20.21
C TYR A 528 -37.00 20.15 -20.21
N GLU A 529 -36.68 21.42 -20.50
CA GLU A 529 -37.66 22.48 -20.70
C GLU A 529 -38.58 22.15 -21.89
N GLU A 530 -38.05 21.82 -23.06
CA GLU A 530 -38.85 21.45 -24.25
C GLU A 530 -39.80 20.28 -23.94
N ARG A 531 -39.28 19.19 -23.34
CA ARG A 531 -40.08 18.03 -22.95
C ARG A 531 -41.16 18.38 -21.92
N TYR A 532 -40.85 19.23 -20.95
CA TYR A 532 -41.83 19.71 -19.98
C TYR A 532 -42.95 20.49 -20.68
N GLN A 533 -42.61 21.39 -21.59
CA GLN A 533 -43.58 22.21 -22.33
C GLN A 533 -44.49 21.37 -23.24
N ASP A 534 -43.95 20.32 -23.87
CA ASP A 534 -44.73 19.40 -24.69
C ASP A 534 -45.72 18.59 -23.86
N LEU A 535 -45.25 18.04 -22.74
CA LEU A 535 -46.03 17.11 -21.92
C LEU A 535 -46.99 17.82 -20.95
N ARG A 536 -46.71 19.07 -20.54
CA ARG A 536 -47.53 19.80 -19.55
C ARG A 536 -48.97 20.04 -20.01
N THR A 537 -49.22 19.97 -21.32
CA THR A 537 -50.57 20.09 -21.88
C THR A 537 -51.43 18.87 -21.48
N GLN A 538 -50.81 17.70 -21.42
CA GLN A 538 -51.45 16.41 -21.15
C GLN A 538 -51.32 15.95 -19.69
N ARG A 539 -50.28 16.36 -18.97
CA ARG A 539 -49.97 15.92 -17.60
C ARG A 539 -49.52 17.10 -16.74
N SER A 540 -49.80 17.05 -15.44
CA SER A 540 -49.16 17.95 -14.46
C SER A 540 -48.00 17.20 -13.82
N PHE A 541 -46.81 17.81 -13.81
CA PHE A 541 -45.64 17.29 -13.09
C PHE A 541 -45.52 17.84 -11.67
N HIS A 542 -46.46 18.71 -11.30
CA HIS A 542 -46.54 19.34 -9.99
C HIS A 542 -47.70 18.75 -9.19
N VAL A 543 -47.64 18.93 -7.87
CA VAL A 543 -48.67 18.49 -6.91
C VAL A 543 -50.06 19.06 -7.27
N ASP A 544 -50.10 20.29 -7.79
CA ASP A 544 -51.32 20.93 -8.32
C ASP A 544 -50.96 21.81 -9.53
N ARG A 545 -51.74 21.67 -10.62
CA ARG A 545 -51.58 22.45 -11.86
C ARG A 545 -51.74 23.95 -11.65
N ARG A 546 -52.47 24.38 -10.62
CA ARG A 546 -52.64 25.80 -10.25
C ARG A 546 -51.34 26.44 -9.76
N LEU A 547 -50.33 25.65 -9.42
CA LEU A 547 -49.01 26.13 -9.02
C LEU A 547 -48.16 26.52 -10.24
N GLU A 548 -48.35 25.87 -11.39
CA GLU A 548 -47.52 26.10 -12.59
C GLU A 548 -47.37 27.58 -12.97
N PRO A 549 -48.43 28.41 -13.00
CA PRO A 549 -48.30 29.83 -13.35
C PRO A 549 -47.62 30.68 -12.27
N LYS A 550 -47.51 30.16 -11.04
CA LYS A 550 -46.95 30.84 -9.87
C LYS A 550 -45.47 30.50 -9.64
N LEU A 551 -44.95 29.48 -10.33
CA LEU A 551 -43.56 29.06 -10.17
C LEU A 551 -42.63 30.11 -10.80
N PRO A 552 -41.53 30.46 -10.12
CA PRO A 552 -40.54 31.36 -10.68
C PRO A 552 -39.84 30.71 -11.87
N GLU A 553 -39.58 31.51 -12.89
CA GLU A 553 -38.82 31.10 -14.06
C GLU A 553 -37.36 30.78 -13.68
N LEU A 554 -36.86 29.62 -14.13
CA LEU A 554 -35.50 29.16 -13.82
C LEU A 554 -34.45 29.74 -14.78
N GLY A 555 -34.83 29.92 -16.05
CA GLY A 555 -33.98 30.51 -17.09
C GLY A 555 -33.96 32.04 -17.03
N PRO A 556 -32.84 32.72 -17.33
CA PRO A 556 -32.85 34.16 -17.55
C PRO A 556 -33.78 34.49 -18.74
N ARG A 557 -34.16 35.76 -18.89
CA ARG A 557 -34.92 36.21 -20.06
C ARG A 557 -34.19 37.40 -20.67
N PRO A 558 -34.04 37.45 -22.01
CA PRO A 558 -33.48 38.63 -22.65
C PRO A 558 -34.38 39.84 -22.39
N ALA A 559 -33.79 41.02 -22.37
CA ALA A 559 -34.59 42.23 -22.37
C ALA A 559 -35.42 42.28 -23.67
N ARG A 560 -36.67 42.72 -23.60
CA ARG A 560 -37.62 42.59 -24.73
C ARG A 560 -37.17 43.40 -25.95
N ASP A 561 -36.48 44.51 -25.74
CA ASP A 561 -35.85 45.35 -26.76
C ASP A 561 -34.60 44.71 -27.37
N GLU A 562 -33.75 44.06 -26.58
CA GLU A 562 -32.62 43.26 -27.09
C GLU A 562 -33.11 42.09 -27.94
N ALA A 563 -34.12 41.36 -27.46
CA ALA A 563 -34.79 40.30 -28.22
C ALA A 563 -35.38 40.86 -29.52
N ALA A 564 -36.06 42.01 -29.49
CA ALA A 564 -36.57 42.65 -30.70
C ALA A 564 -35.44 42.99 -31.70
N SER A 565 -34.30 43.48 -31.23
CA SER A 565 -33.13 43.76 -32.07
C SER A 565 -32.62 42.51 -32.80
N VAL A 566 -32.31 41.45 -32.05
CA VAL A 566 -31.80 40.18 -32.61
C VAL A 566 -32.82 39.55 -33.54
N TRP A 567 -34.09 39.47 -33.12
CA TRP A 567 -35.19 38.94 -33.93
C TRP A 567 -35.30 39.64 -35.29
N THR A 568 -35.23 40.97 -35.27
CA THR A 568 -35.38 41.80 -36.47
C THR A 568 -34.22 41.57 -37.42
N ARG A 569 -32.98 41.59 -36.91
CA ARG A 569 -31.78 41.29 -37.70
C ARG A 569 -31.84 39.89 -38.30
N ALA A 570 -32.25 38.90 -37.50
CA ALA A 570 -32.42 37.52 -37.97
C ALA A 570 -33.43 37.40 -39.12
N ARG A 571 -34.54 38.14 -39.08
CA ARG A 571 -35.52 38.17 -40.18
C ARG A 571 -34.97 38.83 -41.44
N VAL A 572 -34.15 39.88 -41.31
CA VAL A 572 -33.47 40.52 -42.47
C VAL A 572 -32.46 39.57 -43.09
N LEU A 573 -31.75 38.79 -42.27
CA LEU A 573 -30.76 37.80 -42.70
C LEU A 573 -31.39 36.47 -43.15
N LEU A 574 -32.71 36.33 -43.09
CA LEU A 574 -33.46 35.10 -43.41
C LEU A 574 -33.16 33.91 -42.48
N LEU A 575 -32.61 34.17 -41.30
CA LEU A 575 -32.43 33.22 -40.19
C LEU A 575 -33.74 32.91 -39.47
N VAL A 576 -34.78 33.70 -39.69
CA VAL A 576 -36.16 33.43 -39.29
C VAL A 576 -37.05 33.46 -40.52
N ARG A 577 -37.78 32.38 -40.78
CA ARG A 577 -38.64 32.23 -41.96
C ARG A 577 -40.02 31.68 -41.61
N LYS A 578 -40.99 31.96 -42.47
CA LYS A 578 -42.32 31.34 -42.41
C LYS A 578 -42.40 30.23 -43.47
N GLN A 579 -42.51 28.98 -43.04
CA GLN A 579 -42.59 27.81 -43.93
C GLN A 579 -43.71 26.87 -43.43
N GLN A 580 -44.52 26.34 -44.37
CA GLN A 580 -45.65 25.45 -44.05
C GLN A 580 -46.64 26.02 -43.00
N GLY A 581 -46.82 27.35 -42.98
CA GLY A 581 -47.75 28.02 -42.06
C GLY A 581 -47.19 28.34 -40.67
N PHE A 582 -45.93 28.01 -40.38
CA PHE A 582 -45.28 28.29 -39.10
C PHE A 582 -44.03 29.16 -39.28
N TYR A 583 -43.79 30.06 -38.33
CA TYR A 583 -42.50 30.71 -38.15
C TYR A 583 -41.51 29.73 -37.53
N GLN A 584 -40.31 29.73 -38.07
CA GLN A 584 -39.20 28.90 -37.65
C GLN A 584 -37.93 29.74 -37.59
N CYS A 585 -37.06 29.51 -36.60
CA CYS A 585 -35.72 30.09 -36.53
C CYS A 585 -34.65 29.02 -36.74
N LEU A 586 -33.50 29.43 -37.25
CA LEU A 586 -32.30 28.60 -37.29
C LEU A 586 -31.86 28.27 -35.86
N ALA A 587 -31.50 27.02 -35.65
CA ALA A 587 -30.90 26.47 -34.44
C ALA A 587 -29.91 25.37 -34.86
N GLU A 588 -29.01 24.98 -33.98
CA GLU A 588 -28.08 23.88 -34.15
C GLU A 588 -28.63 22.58 -33.54
N THR A 589 -28.18 21.47 -34.09
CA THR A 589 -28.36 20.14 -33.52
C THR A 589 -27.19 19.79 -32.61
N ILE A 590 -27.41 18.84 -31.70
CA ILE A 590 -26.41 18.32 -30.76
C ILE A 590 -25.13 17.83 -31.47
N ASN A 591 -25.21 17.47 -32.76
CA ASN A 591 -24.09 16.97 -33.57
C ASN A 591 -23.51 18.03 -34.53
N GLY A 592 -23.84 19.32 -34.37
CA GLY A 592 -23.26 20.41 -35.17
C GLY A 592 -23.87 20.60 -36.57
N GLY A 593 -25.16 20.30 -36.75
CA GLY A 593 -25.89 20.55 -38.00
C GLY A 593 -27.09 21.49 -37.84
N GLU A 594 -27.52 22.15 -38.91
CA GLU A 594 -28.65 23.10 -38.89
C GLU A 594 -30.01 22.41 -38.68
N ARG A 595 -30.80 22.91 -37.73
CA ARG A 595 -32.21 22.55 -37.49
C ARG A 595 -33.07 23.82 -37.50
N TRP A 596 -34.29 23.69 -38.02
CA TRP A 596 -35.27 24.77 -37.95
C TRP A 596 -36.23 24.55 -36.78
N HIS A 597 -36.09 25.34 -35.71
CA HIS A 597 -36.94 25.27 -34.54
C HIS A 597 -38.28 25.98 -34.79
N ARG A 598 -39.39 25.31 -34.48
CA ARG A 598 -40.75 25.84 -34.71
C ARG A 598 -41.14 26.78 -33.58
N LEU A 599 -41.50 28.02 -33.92
CA LEU A 599 -41.85 29.03 -32.93
C LEU A 599 -43.36 29.15 -32.73
N GLY A 600 -44.12 29.41 -33.80
CA GLY A 600 -45.57 29.64 -33.73
C GLY A 600 -46.19 29.86 -35.11
N ARG A 601 -47.51 30.00 -35.17
CA ARG A 601 -48.25 30.26 -36.43
C ARG A 601 -48.33 31.75 -36.76
N THR A 602 -48.52 32.57 -35.74
CA THR A 602 -48.62 34.04 -35.86
C THR A 602 -47.27 34.70 -35.55
N LEU A 603 -47.11 35.96 -35.96
CA LEU A 603 -45.85 36.69 -35.71
C LEU A 603 -45.64 36.92 -34.21
N ALA A 604 -46.70 37.31 -33.51
CA ALA A 604 -46.66 37.59 -32.09
C ALA A 604 -46.40 36.35 -31.26
N GLU A 605 -47.05 35.23 -31.58
CA GLU A 605 -46.76 33.95 -30.92
C GLU A 605 -45.29 33.56 -31.11
N ALA A 606 -44.78 33.68 -32.33
CA ALA A 606 -43.41 33.32 -32.64
C ALA A 606 -42.39 34.22 -31.93
N PHE A 607 -42.62 35.54 -31.92
CA PHE A 607 -41.78 36.50 -31.22
C PHE A 607 -41.86 36.32 -29.70
N ASP A 608 -43.05 36.15 -29.13
CA ASP A 608 -43.19 35.94 -27.68
C ASP A 608 -42.50 34.64 -27.24
N ARG A 609 -42.53 33.57 -28.05
CA ARG A 609 -41.79 32.33 -27.75
C ARG A 609 -40.28 32.54 -27.80
N PHE A 610 -39.80 33.27 -28.81
CA PHE A 610 -38.38 33.64 -28.92
C PHE A 610 -37.93 34.53 -27.75
N ALA A 611 -38.66 35.62 -27.46
CA ALA A 611 -38.31 36.58 -26.42
C ALA A 611 -38.43 36.00 -25.00
N ASN A 612 -39.17 34.91 -24.82
CA ASN A 612 -39.24 34.19 -23.54
C ASN A 612 -38.25 33.02 -23.43
N SER A 613 -37.43 32.75 -24.44
CA SER A 613 -36.43 31.67 -24.43
C SER A 613 -35.01 32.23 -24.50
N PHE A 614 -34.25 32.07 -23.42
CA PHE A 614 -32.85 32.50 -23.36
C PHE A 614 -31.96 31.77 -24.36
N PHE A 615 -32.13 30.45 -24.47
CA PHE A 615 -31.28 29.61 -25.33
C PHE A 615 -31.47 29.97 -26.81
N LEU A 616 -32.73 30.03 -27.27
CA LEU A 616 -33.04 30.45 -28.64
C LEU A 616 -32.55 31.87 -28.94
N PHE A 617 -32.64 32.78 -27.97
CA PHE A 617 -32.11 34.13 -28.11
C PHE A 617 -30.59 34.14 -28.32
N ARG A 618 -29.82 33.45 -27.47
CA ARG A 618 -28.35 33.44 -27.53
C ARG A 618 -27.81 32.74 -28.76
N GLU A 619 -28.43 31.63 -29.14
CA GLU A 619 -28.10 30.89 -30.34
C GLU A 619 -28.36 31.72 -31.61
N LEU A 620 -29.55 32.31 -31.71
CA LEU A 620 -29.87 33.17 -32.84
C LEU A 620 -29.00 34.43 -32.87
N GLN A 621 -28.65 34.99 -31.71
CA GLN A 621 -27.73 36.12 -31.60
C GLN A 621 -26.36 35.76 -32.22
N TYR A 622 -25.81 34.60 -31.87
CA TYR A 622 -24.54 34.13 -32.42
C TYR A 622 -24.60 34.04 -33.96
N HIS A 623 -25.62 33.40 -34.53
CA HIS A 623 -25.76 33.29 -35.99
C HIS A 623 -26.01 34.64 -36.67
N VAL A 624 -26.74 35.55 -36.02
CA VAL A 624 -26.92 36.92 -36.51
C VAL A 624 -25.58 37.62 -36.58
N GLU A 625 -24.78 37.59 -35.50
CA GLU A 625 -23.46 38.22 -35.45
C GLU A 625 -22.51 37.62 -36.50
N GLU A 626 -22.51 36.29 -36.65
CA GLU A 626 -21.71 35.57 -37.63
C GLU A 626 -22.05 35.95 -39.08
N GLN A 627 -23.34 36.03 -39.43
CA GLN A 627 -23.78 36.40 -40.79
C GLN A 627 -23.80 37.91 -41.06
N GLU A 628 -23.95 38.73 -40.02
CA GLU A 628 -23.96 40.19 -40.12
C GLU A 628 -22.54 40.74 -40.31
N ARG A 629 -21.52 40.14 -39.65
CA ARG A 629 -20.12 40.58 -39.73
C ARG A 629 -19.60 40.76 -41.17
N PRO A 630 -19.66 39.77 -42.08
CA PRO A 630 -19.20 39.96 -43.46
C PRO A 630 -20.01 41.01 -44.22
N ARG A 631 -21.30 41.20 -43.90
CA ARG A 631 -22.13 42.23 -44.55
C ARG A 631 -21.78 43.64 -44.09
N ARG A 632 -21.36 43.80 -42.83
CA ARG A 632 -20.86 45.08 -42.30
C ARG A 632 -19.47 45.41 -42.84
N GLU A 633 -18.56 44.44 -42.87
CA GLU A 633 -17.17 44.65 -43.24
C GLU A 633 -16.96 44.71 -44.77
N GLU A 634 -17.53 43.76 -45.52
CA GLU A 634 -17.24 43.62 -46.95
C GLU A 634 -18.25 44.37 -47.84
N LYS A 635 -19.50 44.52 -47.39
CA LYS A 635 -20.62 45.05 -48.22
C LYS A 635 -21.55 46.03 -47.49
N PRO A 636 -21.02 47.07 -46.81
CA PRO A 636 -21.83 47.96 -45.97
C PRO A 636 -22.91 48.73 -46.73
N ALA A 637 -22.66 49.10 -47.99
CA ALA A 637 -23.63 49.83 -48.81
C ALA A 637 -24.85 48.97 -49.17
N GLU A 638 -24.63 47.73 -49.59
CA GLU A 638 -25.71 46.77 -49.89
C GLU A 638 -26.53 46.44 -48.64
N TYR A 639 -25.85 46.36 -47.48
CA TYR A 639 -26.53 46.10 -46.22
C TYR A 639 -27.42 47.28 -45.78
N ARG A 640 -26.96 48.52 -45.92
CA ARG A 640 -27.77 49.72 -45.66
C ARG A 640 -29.00 49.80 -46.56
N GLU A 641 -28.83 49.56 -47.86
CA GLU A 641 -29.96 49.55 -48.81
C GLU A 641 -30.99 48.45 -48.45
N THR A 642 -30.50 47.29 -48.00
CA THR A 642 -31.37 46.20 -47.52
C THR A 642 -32.18 46.63 -46.30
N VAL A 643 -31.56 47.28 -45.31
CA VAL A 643 -32.24 47.80 -44.11
C VAL A 643 -33.28 48.84 -44.47
N GLU A 644 -32.98 49.78 -45.38
CA GLU A 644 -33.93 50.80 -45.84
C GLU A 644 -35.17 50.21 -46.51
N LYS A 645 -34.97 49.26 -47.44
CA LYS A 645 -36.07 48.54 -48.09
C LYS A 645 -36.94 47.79 -47.07
N GLU A 646 -36.32 47.20 -46.05
CA GLU A 646 -37.03 46.45 -45.03
C GLU A 646 -37.82 47.39 -44.10
N ILE A 647 -37.33 48.59 -43.77
CA ILE A 647 -38.08 49.63 -43.03
C ILE A 647 -39.35 50.02 -43.79
N GLU A 648 -39.24 50.35 -45.08
CA GLU A 648 -40.40 50.71 -45.90
C GLU A 648 -41.43 49.59 -45.99
N LYS A 649 -40.96 48.35 -46.16
CA LYS A 649 -41.81 47.15 -46.22
C LYS A 649 -42.54 46.90 -44.91
N ARG A 650 -41.87 47.04 -43.75
CA ARG A 650 -42.51 46.85 -42.43
C ARG A 650 -43.47 48.00 -42.11
N GLY A 651 -43.16 49.22 -42.55
CA GLY A 651 -44.04 50.38 -42.40
C GLY A 651 -45.37 50.19 -43.12
N ARG A 652 -45.32 49.77 -44.40
CA ARG A 652 -46.54 49.42 -45.17
C ARG A 652 -47.31 48.26 -44.54
N TRP A 653 -46.61 47.24 -44.07
CA TRP A 653 -47.24 46.08 -43.43
C TRP A 653 -47.94 46.44 -42.11
N LEU A 654 -47.34 47.32 -41.31
CA LEU A 654 -47.95 47.80 -40.06
C LEU A 654 -49.27 48.53 -40.31
N GLU A 655 -49.30 49.44 -41.29
CA GLU A 655 -50.52 50.17 -41.66
C GLU A 655 -51.62 49.21 -42.14
N GLU A 656 -51.25 48.20 -42.92
CA GLU A 656 -52.18 47.17 -43.38
C GLU A 656 -52.75 46.35 -42.21
N ILE A 657 -51.91 45.86 -41.29
CA ILE A 657 -52.38 45.09 -40.12
C ILE A 657 -53.27 45.96 -39.24
N LYS A 658 -52.92 47.24 -39.01
CA LYS A 658 -53.73 48.16 -38.20
C LYS A 658 -55.11 48.39 -38.81
N ARG A 659 -55.22 48.54 -40.14
CA ARG A 659 -56.50 48.64 -40.86
C ARG A 659 -57.33 47.35 -40.73
N GLN A 660 -56.68 46.19 -40.77
CA GLN A 660 -57.34 44.88 -40.66
C GLN A 660 -57.69 44.47 -39.21
N ALA A 661 -57.24 45.23 -38.22
CA ALA A 661 -57.46 44.99 -36.78
C ALA A 661 -58.65 45.77 -36.19
N HIS A 662 -59.49 46.39 -37.03
CA HIS A 662 -60.71 47.08 -36.61
C HIS A 662 -61.75 46.12 -35.97
N PRO A 663 -62.61 46.62 -35.05
CA PRO A 663 -63.12 45.83 -33.93
C PRO A 663 -64.42 45.07 -34.27
N ASN A 664 -64.27 43.86 -34.82
CA ASN A 664 -65.22 42.79 -34.50
C ASN A 664 -64.49 41.91 -33.48
N GLY A 665 -65.07 41.73 -32.29
CA GLY A 665 -64.44 41.15 -31.08
C GLY A 665 -64.03 39.67 -31.16
N ASP A 666 -63.61 39.21 -32.32
CA ASP A 666 -63.15 37.85 -32.58
C ASP A 666 -61.67 37.68 -32.21
N GLN A 667 -61.29 36.45 -31.88
CA GLN A 667 -59.91 36.08 -31.53
C GLN A 667 -58.88 36.51 -32.60
N GLU A 668 -59.26 36.50 -33.88
CA GLU A 668 -58.37 36.93 -34.98
C GLU A 668 -58.01 38.42 -34.91
N ALA A 669 -58.93 39.29 -34.51
CA ALA A 669 -58.66 40.72 -34.39
C ALA A 669 -57.66 41.00 -33.25
N ALA A 670 -57.79 40.26 -32.14
CA ALA A 670 -56.83 40.33 -31.03
C ALA A 670 -55.44 39.81 -31.41
N GLU A 671 -55.35 38.74 -32.20
CA GLU A 671 -54.10 38.23 -32.75
C GLU A 671 -53.42 39.26 -33.68
N ARG A 672 -54.17 39.88 -34.60
CA ARG A 672 -53.64 40.94 -35.48
C ARG A 672 -53.13 42.15 -34.69
N GLN A 673 -53.78 42.53 -33.59
CA GLN A 673 -53.27 43.59 -32.71
C GLN A 673 -51.95 43.21 -32.04
N ARG A 674 -51.77 41.95 -31.63
CA ARG A 674 -50.49 41.47 -31.09
C ARG A 674 -49.41 41.47 -32.17
N ASP A 675 -49.73 41.02 -33.39
CA ASP A 675 -48.81 41.05 -34.53
C ASP A 675 -48.36 42.49 -34.85
N ALA A 676 -49.30 43.46 -34.88
CA ALA A 676 -48.99 44.87 -35.09
C ALA A 676 -47.99 45.43 -34.06
N LYS A 677 -48.10 45.02 -32.78
CA LYS A 677 -47.15 45.41 -31.74
C LYS A 677 -45.74 44.89 -32.03
N VAL A 678 -45.62 43.65 -32.53
CA VAL A 678 -44.31 43.09 -32.89
C VAL A 678 -43.73 43.79 -34.12
N VAL A 679 -44.54 44.09 -35.14
CA VAL A 679 -44.07 44.86 -36.31
C VAL A 679 -43.60 46.26 -35.92
N GLN A 680 -44.25 46.90 -34.94
CA GLN A 680 -43.78 48.17 -34.38
C GLN A 680 -42.40 48.01 -33.72
N LEU A 681 -42.19 46.98 -32.90
CA LEU A 681 -40.89 46.69 -32.30
C LEU A 681 -39.81 46.43 -33.37
N GLU A 682 -40.15 45.71 -34.45
CA GLU A 682 -39.23 45.49 -35.57
C GLU A 682 -38.84 46.80 -36.26
N LEU A 683 -39.80 47.71 -36.47
CA LEU A 683 -39.52 49.03 -37.06
C LEU A 683 -38.60 49.88 -36.20
N ASP A 684 -38.83 49.89 -34.89
CA ASP A 684 -38.01 50.65 -33.96
C ASP A 684 -36.58 50.09 -33.90
N ALA A 685 -36.44 48.75 -33.93
CA ALA A 685 -35.14 48.08 -34.03
C ALA A 685 -34.41 48.36 -35.36
N LEU A 686 -35.12 48.33 -36.50
CA LEU A 686 -34.54 48.65 -37.81
C LEU A 686 -34.07 50.11 -37.91
N LYS A 687 -34.84 51.05 -37.35
CA LYS A 687 -34.43 52.47 -37.31
C LYS A 687 -33.17 52.66 -36.48
N LYS A 688 -33.08 51.99 -35.32
CA LYS A 688 -31.87 52.00 -34.49
C LYS A 688 -30.67 51.40 -35.24
N LEU A 689 -30.85 50.27 -35.93
CA LEU A 689 -29.82 49.67 -36.78
C LEU A 689 -29.39 50.60 -37.92
N GLN A 690 -30.33 51.31 -38.56
CA GLN A 690 -30.02 52.30 -39.60
C GLN A 690 -29.16 53.45 -39.04
N GLU A 691 -29.45 53.92 -37.83
CA GLU A 691 -28.62 54.92 -37.14
C GLU A 691 -27.23 54.38 -36.79
N GLU A 692 -27.11 53.14 -36.30
CA GLU A 692 -25.83 52.47 -36.01
C GLU A 692 -24.97 52.39 -37.27
N LEU A 693 -25.53 51.87 -38.37
CA LEU A 693 -24.82 51.75 -39.66
C LEU A 693 -24.45 53.11 -40.26
N ARG A 694 -25.14 54.20 -39.90
CA ARG A 694 -24.78 55.57 -40.31
C ARG A 694 -23.61 56.14 -39.49
N LYS A 695 -23.52 55.80 -38.19
CA LYS A 695 -22.47 56.28 -37.28
C LYS A 695 -21.11 55.61 -37.50
N GLU A 696 -21.07 54.33 -37.89
CA GLU A 696 -19.81 53.63 -38.26
C GLU A 696 -19.03 54.33 -39.39
N ARG A 697 -19.63 55.33 -40.06
CA ARG A 697 -18.98 56.14 -41.09
C ARG A 697 -18.20 57.35 -40.55
N SER A 698 -18.30 57.72 -39.26
CA SER A 698 -17.60 58.92 -38.74
C SER A 698 -16.19 58.67 -38.23
N ASP A 699 -15.85 57.44 -37.84
CA ASP A 699 -14.58 57.14 -37.18
C ASP A 699 -13.49 56.64 -38.15
N ASP A 700 -13.84 56.36 -39.41
CA ASP A 700 -12.91 55.97 -40.49
C ASP A 700 -12.34 57.18 -41.28
N GLN A 701 -12.51 58.41 -40.77
CA GLN A 701 -11.71 59.57 -41.18
C GLN A 701 -10.64 59.88 -40.13
N ASP A 702 -9.85 58.88 -39.74
CA ASP A 702 -8.61 59.13 -39.00
C ASP A 702 -7.47 59.39 -40.01
N GLU A 703 -6.93 60.61 -39.95
CA GLU A 703 -5.94 61.21 -40.85
C GLU A 703 -4.51 60.60 -40.73
N PHE A 704 -4.37 59.28 -40.67
CA PHE A 704 -3.06 58.62 -40.72
C PHE A 704 -2.95 57.57 -41.82
N ALA A 705 -3.22 58.01 -43.06
CA ALA A 705 -2.55 57.46 -44.23
C ALA A 705 -1.19 58.15 -44.38
N THR A 706 -0.15 57.59 -43.77
CA THR A 706 1.25 57.50 -44.24
C THR A 706 2.18 57.30 -43.04
N LEU A 707 2.82 56.13 -42.97
CA LEU A 707 4.28 55.97 -42.89
C LEU A 707 4.61 54.47 -42.79
N SER A 708 5.15 53.95 -43.89
CA SER A 708 6.06 52.79 -44.06
C SER A 708 5.78 51.50 -43.31
#